data_AF-A0A7V8BE52-F1
#
_entry.id   AF-A0A7V8BE52-F1
#
_cell.length_a   1.000
_cell.length_b   1.000
_cell.length_c   1.000
_cell.angle_alpha   90.00
_cell.angle_beta   90.00
_cell.angle_gamma   90.00
#
_symmetry.space_group_name_H-M   'P 1'
#
loop_
_entity.id
_entity.type
_entity.pdbx_description
1 polymer ?
#
loop_
_entity_poly.entity_id
_entity_poly.type
_entity_poly.pdbx_seq_one_letter_code
_entity_poly.pdbx_strand_id
1 'polypeptide(L)'
;GKALTRMGDFGAALRAFQELEAAGTGLAPGLRLSLLNARGVLRYYLGEVAAAGEAFAEAEAWSRRIGEIAPLAVAFNNLGNILLEKGAPEQAEDYFRRSLALSREAGDRVHEGMFQMSLGYLFHRRGRAMEALAAYAEALRLLEALGQKSEAARVRLNRANLSLSLGDWNGAEADLRRAQGVFRRRGLSYLAAYSRQIEGELLRKRRRPREAARVFQDCVRGLQALQRPVDARWALLHEAECLLEAGDSQAARALLSKAESQPGEVVEPRLAGHLHFLRARLEWAASGASEQVLAEFAAAAGELEKSDDAEARVLLGYAWGGCLRELGRVEEARARLQAALRGLRALAEKIPEEWRRRYLENSPQREMERMLQTMESFTLPAAESVSLGDEVFERALRQLQKESVGELDLSALVEKILDRMIEVTRAERGFILLKEEPAPRIVVSRNIDQAKLRKPAEQISWSIANEVLEKGRPLVTVDALEDARFSVTASIHQLKLRSIVCLPLKAGDEILGAIYLDNRERRAAFQPALAAALNPFAEWMGQVLANARRFFEVQSDLSRTRKKLEAAESELKIKYDYKNIVGRHPKMLEIFQVLDRVTDVEVPVLILGESGVGKERIAKAIHFNGPRAGRASVSLNCQSVPEGLF
;
A
#
# COMPACT_ATOMS: atom_id res chain seq x y z
N GLY A 1 -33.57 28.12 -6.03
CA GLY A 1 -33.10 26.95 -6.80
C GLY A 1 -31.61 26.96 -7.07
N LYS A 2 -31.15 27.39 -8.26
CA LYS A 2 -29.76 27.17 -8.76
C LYS A 2 -28.61 27.68 -7.87
N ALA A 3 -28.81 28.75 -7.09
CA ALA A 3 -27.80 29.23 -6.14
C ALA A 3 -27.67 28.30 -4.94
N LEU A 4 -28.80 27.89 -4.36
CA LEU A 4 -28.87 26.91 -3.27
C LEU A 4 -28.24 25.57 -3.68
N THR A 5 -28.50 25.10 -4.90
CA THR A 5 -27.86 23.90 -5.46
C THR A 5 -26.33 24.00 -5.48
N ARG A 6 -25.77 25.18 -5.84
CA ARG A 6 -24.32 25.40 -5.85
C ARG A 6 -23.72 25.43 -4.44
N MET A 7 -24.49 25.95 -3.49
CA MET A 7 -24.11 25.98 -2.07
C MET A 7 -24.25 24.60 -1.40
N GLY A 8 -24.92 23.64 -2.05
CA GLY A 8 -25.17 22.30 -1.53
C GLY A 8 -26.40 22.19 -0.62
N ASP A 9 -27.22 23.24 -0.53
CA ASP A 9 -28.53 23.18 0.16
C ASP A 9 -29.59 22.62 -0.80
N PHE A 10 -29.54 21.29 -0.98
CA PHE A 10 -30.38 20.60 -1.95
C PHE A 10 -31.85 20.57 -1.54
N GLY A 11 -32.15 20.55 -0.23
CA GLY A 11 -33.52 20.56 0.29
C GLY A 11 -34.23 21.89 0.04
N ALA A 12 -33.57 23.01 0.35
CA ALA A 12 -34.14 24.33 0.03
C ALA A 12 -34.16 24.57 -1.49
N ALA A 13 -33.17 24.07 -2.22
CA ALA A 13 -33.20 24.14 -3.68
C ALA A 13 -34.41 23.40 -4.27
N LEU A 14 -34.74 22.21 -3.74
CA LEU A 14 -35.84 21.37 -4.21
C LEU A 14 -37.18 22.05 -3.96
N ARG A 15 -37.42 22.56 -2.74
CA ARG A 15 -38.63 23.33 -2.41
C ARG A 15 -38.82 24.53 -3.36
N ALA A 16 -37.76 25.31 -3.58
CA ALA A 16 -37.82 26.46 -4.47
C ALA A 16 -38.12 26.10 -5.94
N PHE A 17 -37.74 24.91 -6.41
CA PHE A 17 -38.11 24.46 -7.76
C PHE A 17 -39.53 23.87 -7.81
N GLN A 18 -39.99 23.20 -6.74
CA GLN A 18 -41.35 22.69 -6.63
C GLN A 18 -42.38 23.83 -6.56
N GLU A 19 -42.09 24.92 -5.85
CA GLU A 19 -42.93 26.11 -5.82
C GLU A 19 -43.13 26.70 -7.23
N LEU A 20 -42.08 26.72 -8.05
CA LEU A 20 -42.15 27.17 -9.43
C LEU A 20 -42.95 26.20 -10.33
N GLU A 21 -42.82 24.89 -10.11
CA GLU A 21 -43.65 23.88 -10.80
C GLU A 21 -45.13 24.03 -10.44
N ALA A 22 -45.44 24.27 -9.16
CA ALA A 22 -46.80 24.43 -8.66
C ALA A 22 -47.46 25.75 -9.09
N ALA A 23 -46.67 26.83 -9.23
CA ALA A 23 -47.16 28.14 -9.64
C ALA A 23 -47.46 28.26 -11.15
N GLY A 24 -47.01 27.31 -11.98
CA GLY A 24 -47.04 27.45 -13.44
C GLY A 24 -48.01 26.53 -14.16
N THR A 25 -49.18 27.03 -14.56
CA THR A 25 -49.90 26.52 -15.74
C THR A 25 -49.35 27.23 -16.99
N GLY A 26 -48.68 26.49 -17.89
CA GLY A 26 -48.13 27.04 -19.14
C GLY A 26 -46.62 27.32 -19.18
N LEU A 27 -45.81 26.64 -18.36
CA LEU A 27 -44.35 26.70 -18.47
C LEU A 27 -43.88 26.37 -19.90
N ALA A 28 -42.96 27.16 -20.44
CA ALA A 28 -42.33 26.89 -21.72
C ALA A 28 -41.75 25.45 -21.72
N PRO A 29 -41.89 24.67 -22.82
CA PRO A 29 -41.53 23.27 -22.83
C PRO A 29 -40.09 22.96 -22.37
N GLY A 30 -39.11 23.80 -22.73
CA GLY A 30 -37.72 23.65 -22.27
C GLY A 30 -37.50 24.00 -20.79
N LEU A 31 -38.29 24.93 -20.24
CA LEU A 31 -38.23 25.26 -18.80
C LEU A 31 -38.80 24.11 -17.96
N ARG A 32 -39.92 23.53 -18.37
CA ARG A 32 -40.48 22.32 -17.73
C ARG A 32 -39.46 21.18 -17.71
N LEU A 33 -38.78 20.95 -18.83
CA LEU A 33 -37.73 19.93 -18.92
C LEU A 33 -36.56 20.19 -17.96
N SER A 34 -36.13 21.45 -17.88
CA SER A 34 -35.06 21.87 -16.97
C SER A 34 -35.44 21.67 -15.50
N LEU A 35 -36.72 21.86 -15.15
CA LEU A 35 -37.22 21.64 -13.79
C LEU A 35 -37.29 20.16 -13.44
N LEU A 36 -37.79 19.31 -14.35
CA LEU A 36 -37.80 17.85 -14.16
C LEU A 36 -36.37 17.31 -13.94
N ASN A 37 -35.41 17.77 -14.75
CA ASN A 37 -34.00 17.42 -14.58
C ASN A 37 -33.43 17.94 -13.25
N ALA A 38 -33.71 19.19 -12.88
CA ALA A 38 -33.25 19.74 -11.60
C ALA A 38 -33.84 18.99 -10.40
N ARG A 39 -35.12 18.63 -10.45
CA ARG A 39 -35.81 17.82 -9.44
C ARG A 39 -35.14 16.47 -9.26
N GLY A 40 -34.88 15.75 -10.35
CA GLY A 40 -34.18 14.46 -10.32
C GLY A 40 -32.77 14.58 -9.70
N VAL A 41 -31.99 15.57 -10.12
CA VAL A 41 -30.62 15.78 -9.59
C VAL A 41 -30.64 16.10 -8.10
N LEU A 42 -31.57 16.95 -7.65
CA LEU A 42 -31.68 17.32 -6.24
C LEU A 42 -32.12 16.15 -5.37
N ARG A 43 -33.11 15.37 -5.83
CA ARG A 43 -33.54 14.14 -5.15
C ARG A 43 -32.42 13.12 -5.06
N TYR A 44 -31.62 12.96 -6.11
CA TYR A 44 -30.41 12.13 -6.09
C TYR A 44 -29.42 12.60 -5.02
N TYR A 45 -29.12 13.90 -4.96
CA TYR A 45 -28.26 14.47 -3.92
C TYR A 45 -28.89 14.49 -2.51
N LEU A 46 -30.18 14.22 -2.37
CA LEU A 46 -30.83 14.02 -1.07
C LEU A 46 -30.90 12.53 -0.68
N GLY A 47 -30.48 11.61 -1.55
CA GLY A 47 -30.57 10.16 -1.32
C GLY A 47 -31.91 9.54 -1.71
N GLU A 48 -32.84 10.30 -2.28
CA GLU A 48 -34.16 9.85 -2.73
C GLU A 48 -34.07 9.17 -4.11
N VAL A 49 -33.34 8.05 -4.22
CA VAL A 49 -32.97 7.42 -5.51
C VAL A 49 -34.19 7.00 -6.35
N ALA A 50 -35.25 6.46 -5.73
CA ALA A 50 -36.46 6.07 -6.45
C ALA A 50 -37.16 7.28 -7.09
N ALA A 51 -37.39 8.32 -6.28
CA ALA A 51 -38.05 9.55 -6.67
C ALA A 51 -37.21 10.39 -7.66
N ALA A 52 -35.88 10.25 -7.64
CA ALA A 52 -34.97 10.79 -8.64
C ALA A 52 -35.12 10.10 -9.99
N GLY A 53 -35.21 8.76 -10.00
CA GLY A 53 -35.43 7.96 -11.19
C GLY A 53 -36.75 8.30 -11.90
N GLU A 54 -37.84 8.47 -11.16
CA GLU A 54 -39.13 8.90 -11.69
C GLU A 54 -39.03 10.26 -12.39
N ALA A 55 -38.39 11.25 -11.74
CA ALA A 55 -38.22 12.58 -12.30
C ALA A 55 -37.39 12.58 -13.60
N PHE A 56 -36.37 11.73 -13.70
CA PHE A 56 -35.59 11.61 -14.94
C PHE A 56 -36.33 10.85 -16.04
N ALA A 57 -37.14 9.84 -15.72
CA ALA A 57 -37.99 9.17 -16.70
C ALA A 57 -39.08 10.12 -17.25
N GLU A 58 -39.65 10.97 -16.39
CA GLU A 58 -40.53 12.07 -16.83
C GLU A 58 -39.80 13.06 -17.74
N ALA A 59 -38.57 13.45 -17.38
CA ALA A 59 -37.74 14.35 -18.19
C ALA A 59 -37.44 13.74 -19.57
N GLU A 60 -37.09 12.45 -19.63
CA GLU A 60 -36.87 11.71 -20.88
C GLU A 60 -38.13 11.70 -21.76
N ALA A 61 -39.27 11.29 -21.21
CA ALA A 61 -40.54 11.24 -21.94
C ALA A 61 -40.93 12.62 -22.48
N TRP A 62 -40.74 13.66 -21.67
CA TRP A 62 -41.00 15.03 -22.08
C TRP A 62 -40.03 15.51 -23.18
N SER A 63 -38.73 15.21 -23.06
CA SER A 63 -37.73 15.56 -24.06
C SER A 63 -38.02 14.92 -25.43
N ARG A 64 -38.44 13.64 -25.44
CA ARG A 64 -38.87 12.96 -26.66
C ARG A 64 -40.10 13.63 -27.28
N ARG A 65 -41.07 14.02 -26.47
CA ARG A 65 -42.30 14.68 -26.94
C ARG A 65 -42.02 16.01 -27.62
N ILE A 66 -41.05 16.78 -27.14
CA ILE A 66 -40.72 18.10 -27.67
C ILE A 66 -39.63 18.07 -28.75
N GLY A 67 -39.01 16.91 -29.00
CA GLY A 67 -38.00 16.72 -30.05
C GLY A 67 -36.61 17.28 -29.73
N GLU A 68 -36.30 17.57 -28.46
CA GLU A 68 -35.04 18.20 -28.04
C GLU A 68 -33.98 17.15 -27.70
N ILE A 69 -32.87 17.13 -28.47
CA ILE A 69 -31.82 16.08 -28.39
C ILE A 69 -30.85 16.32 -27.23
N ALA A 70 -30.35 17.56 -27.06
CA ALA A 70 -29.38 17.87 -26.00
C ALA A 70 -29.92 17.61 -24.58
N PRO A 71 -31.14 18.07 -24.22
CA PRO A 71 -31.76 17.72 -22.94
C PRO A 71 -32.04 16.22 -22.74
N LEU A 72 -32.35 15.48 -23.81
CA LEU A 72 -32.54 14.03 -23.77
C LEU A 72 -31.23 13.33 -23.39
N ALA A 73 -30.10 13.79 -23.93
CA ALA A 73 -28.79 13.28 -23.59
C ALA A 73 -28.48 13.44 -22.08
N VAL A 74 -28.81 14.60 -21.51
CA VAL A 74 -28.66 14.85 -20.06
C VAL A 74 -29.54 13.93 -19.22
N ALA A 75 -30.81 13.73 -19.61
CA ALA A 75 -31.72 12.82 -18.92
C ALA A 75 -31.21 11.38 -18.93
N PHE A 76 -30.72 10.89 -20.08
CA PHE A 76 -30.10 9.56 -20.20
C PHE A 76 -28.88 9.39 -19.28
N ASN A 77 -27.96 10.36 -19.26
CA ASN A 77 -26.81 10.28 -18.37
C ASN A 77 -27.24 10.20 -16.90
N ASN A 78 -28.26 10.98 -16.51
CA ASN A 78 -28.76 10.95 -15.14
C ASN A 78 -29.44 9.63 -14.78
N LEU A 79 -30.23 9.05 -15.70
CA LEU A 79 -30.77 7.68 -15.54
C LEU A 79 -29.66 6.63 -15.43
N GLY A 80 -28.58 6.78 -16.21
CA GLY A 80 -27.39 5.95 -16.09
C GLY A 80 -26.80 5.98 -14.67
N ASN A 81 -26.69 7.17 -14.06
CA ASN A 81 -26.23 7.28 -12.67
C ASN A 81 -27.19 6.58 -11.69
N ILE A 82 -28.52 6.72 -11.86
CA ILE A 82 -29.51 6.04 -11.01
C ILE A 82 -29.41 4.51 -11.15
N LEU A 83 -29.26 4.00 -12.37
CA LEU A 83 -29.12 2.57 -12.63
C LEU A 83 -27.82 2.03 -12.01
N LEU A 84 -26.74 2.80 -12.06
CA LEU A 84 -25.48 2.43 -11.42
C LEU A 84 -25.62 2.33 -9.90
N GLU A 85 -26.31 3.27 -9.24
CA GLU A 85 -26.57 3.17 -7.78
C GLU A 85 -27.49 1.99 -7.43
N LYS A 86 -28.44 1.65 -8.31
CA LYS A 86 -29.32 0.48 -8.14
C LYS A 86 -28.63 -0.86 -8.43
N GLY A 87 -27.33 -0.86 -8.74
CA GLY A 87 -26.58 -2.09 -9.03
C GLY A 87 -26.87 -2.68 -10.40
N ALA A 88 -27.31 -1.87 -11.37
CA ALA A 88 -27.54 -2.27 -12.76
C ALA A 88 -26.50 -1.64 -13.73
N PRO A 89 -25.20 -1.98 -13.60
CA PRO A 89 -24.12 -1.30 -14.31
C PRO A 89 -24.14 -1.52 -15.84
N GLU A 90 -24.65 -2.64 -16.33
CA GLU A 90 -24.79 -2.89 -17.78
C GLU A 90 -25.81 -1.95 -18.42
N GLN A 91 -26.96 -1.76 -17.77
CA GLN A 91 -27.98 -0.83 -18.23
C GLN A 91 -27.47 0.61 -18.12
N ALA A 92 -26.78 0.95 -17.03
CA ALA A 92 -26.13 2.25 -16.87
C ALA A 92 -25.16 2.54 -18.02
N GLU A 93 -24.35 1.56 -18.43
CA GLU A 93 -23.41 1.69 -19.54
C GLU A 93 -24.11 2.02 -20.86
N ASP A 94 -25.24 1.36 -21.17
CA ASP A 94 -26.05 1.64 -22.35
C ASP A 94 -26.59 3.09 -22.33
N TYR A 95 -27.16 3.52 -21.21
CA TYR A 95 -27.64 4.90 -21.05
C TYR A 95 -26.51 5.94 -21.17
N PHE A 96 -25.35 5.70 -20.57
CA PHE A 96 -24.20 6.60 -20.72
C PHE A 96 -23.70 6.66 -22.16
N ARG A 97 -23.59 5.52 -22.86
CA ARG A 97 -23.16 5.50 -24.27
C ARG A 97 -24.16 6.22 -25.18
N ARG A 98 -25.46 6.05 -24.95
CA ARG A 98 -26.52 6.78 -25.67
C ARG A 98 -26.44 8.28 -25.40
N SER A 99 -26.25 8.69 -24.14
CA SER A 99 -26.07 10.11 -23.80
C SER A 99 -24.87 10.73 -24.53
N LEU A 100 -23.75 9.99 -24.59
CA LEU A 100 -22.55 10.42 -25.29
C LEU A 100 -22.80 10.55 -26.81
N ALA A 101 -23.46 9.57 -27.42
CA ALA A 101 -23.81 9.61 -28.85
C ALA A 101 -24.70 10.83 -29.18
N LEU A 102 -25.76 11.05 -28.39
CA LEU A 102 -26.66 12.20 -28.58
C LEU A 102 -25.95 13.53 -28.38
N SER A 103 -25.03 13.65 -27.40
CA SER A 103 -24.25 14.87 -27.22
C SER A 103 -23.33 15.18 -28.41
N ARG A 104 -22.78 14.14 -29.05
CA ARG A 104 -21.96 14.29 -30.27
C ARG A 104 -22.78 14.70 -31.47
N GLU A 105 -23.95 14.09 -31.65
CA GLU A 105 -24.91 14.44 -32.69
C GLU A 105 -25.38 15.90 -32.55
N ALA A 106 -25.66 16.34 -31.32
CA ALA A 106 -26.04 17.70 -31.02
C ALA A 106 -24.86 18.72 -31.08
N GLY A 107 -23.62 18.25 -31.28
CA GLY A 107 -22.43 19.11 -31.24
C GLY A 107 -22.11 19.69 -29.84
N ASP A 108 -22.69 19.16 -28.77
CA ASP A 108 -22.51 19.64 -27.41
C ASP A 108 -21.24 19.06 -26.77
N ARG A 109 -20.12 19.74 -27.04
CA ARG A 109 -18.79 19.32 -26.59
C ARG A 109 -18.59 19.42 -25.07
N VAL A 110 -19.39 20.23 -24.37
CA VAL A 110 -19.31 20.34 -22.90
C VAL A 110 -19.92 19.09 -22.28
N HIS A 111 -21.14 18.74 -22.68
CA HIS A 111 -21.80 17.53 -22.19
C HIS A 111 -21.09 16.26 -22.65
N GLU A 112 -20.48 16.24 -23.84
CA GLU A 112 -19.61 15.13 -24.26
C GLU A 112 -18.50 14.87 -23.23
N GLY A 113 -17.78 15.92 -22.79
CA GLY A 113 -16.76 15.79 -21.75
C GLY A 113 -17.31 15.34 -20.40
N MET A 114 -18.50 15.82 -20.01
CA MET A 114 -19.16 15.40 -18.77
C MET A 114 -19.63 13.94 -18.81
N PHE A 115 -20.14 13.45 -19.95
CA PHE A 115 -20.61 12.07 -20.09
C PHE A 115 -19.44 11.09 -20.22
N GLN A 116 -18.31 11.51 -20.78
CA GLN A 116 -17.04 10.78 -20.69
C GLN A 116 -16.61 10.59 -19.22
N MET A 117 -16.76 11.62 -18.38
CA MET A 117 -16.50 11.48 -16.95
C MET A 117 -17.43 10.46 -16.27
N SER A 118 -18.72 10.44 -16.63
CA SER A 118 -19.67 9.45 -16.09
C SER A 118 -19.30 8.02 -16.51
N LEU A 119 -18.90 7.80 -17.77
CA LEU A 119 -18.36 6.52 -18.22
C LEU A 119 -17.08 6.15 -17.45
N GLY A 120 -16.19 7.11 -17.22
CA GLY A 120 -15.01 6.89 -16.40
C GLY A 120 -15.34 6.45 -14.97
N TYR A 121 -16.37 7.05 -14.37
CA TYR A 121 -16.87 6.66 -13.05
C TYR A 121 -17.48 5.26 -13.05
N LEU A 122 -18.29 4.92 -14.05
CA LEU A 122 -18.81 3.56 -14.25
C LEU A 122 -17.68 2.55 -14.36
N PHE A 123 -16.69 2.78 -15.23
CA PHE A 123 -15.57 1.87 -15.42
C PHE A 123 -14.74 1.71 -14.13
N HIS A 124 -14.54 2.80 -13.38
CA HIS A 124 -13.90 2.74 -12.07
C HIS A 124 -14.68 1.82 -11.12
N ARG A 125 -16.01 2.00 -10.99
CA ARG A 125 -16.87 1.14 -10.14
C ARG A 125 -16.84 -0.33 -10.57
N ARG A 126 -16.65 -0.61 -11.86
CA ARG A 126 -16.52 -1.97 -12.41
C ARG A 126 -15.09 -2.55 -12.32
N GLY A 127 -14.12 -1.82 -11.78
CA GLY A 127 -12.71 -2.24 -11.74
C GLY A 127 -11.99 -2.19 -13.10
N ARG A 128 -12.58 -1.56 -14.12
CA ARG A 128 -12.02 -1.40 -15.47
C ARG A 128 -11.11 -0.17 -15.51
N ALA A 129 -9.96 -0.25 -14.83
CA ALA A 129 -9.10 0.90 -14.55
C ALA A 129 -8.57 1.61 -15.81
N MET A 130 -8.14 0.87 -16.85
CA MET A 130 -7.62 1.49 -18.09
C MET A 130 -8.68 2.32 -18.80
N GLU A 131 -9.90 1.79 -18.89
CA GLU A 131 -11.00 2.47 -19.56
C GLU A 131 -11.46 3.68 -18.76
N ALA A 132 -11.44 3.58 -17.43
CA ALA A 132 -11.70 4.71 -16.55
C ALA A 132 -10.67 5.84 -16.74
N LEU A 133 -9.37 5.50 -16.74
CA LEU A 133 -8.29 6.47 -16.97
C LEU A 133 -8.38 7.12 -18.36
N ALA A 134 -8.67 6.33 -19.40
CA ALA A 134 -8.85 6.82 -20.76
C ALA A 134 -10.04 7.78 -20.86
N ALA A 135 -11.18 7.42 -20.27
CA ALA A 135 -12.39 8.25 -20.26
C ALA A 135 -12.17 9.56 -19.48
N TYR A 136 -11.49 9.52 -18.33
CA TYR A 136 -11.12 10.73 -17.59
C TYR A 136 -10.11 11.60 -18.34
N ALA A 137 -9.15 11.01 -19.06
CA ALA A 137 -8.19 11.76 -19.87
C ALA A 137 -8.90 12.50 -21.02
N GLU A 138 -9.82 11.83 -21.71
CA GLU A 138 -10.61 12.44 -22.78
C GLU A 138 -11.54 13.53 -22.26
N ALA A 139 -12.23 13.29 -21.14
CA ALA A 139 -13.06 14.29 -20.46
C ALA A 139 -12.25 15.54 -20.09
N LEU A 140 -11.05 15.37 -19.52
CA LEU A 140 -10.16 16.48 -19.19
C LEU A 140 -9.72 17.24 -20.44
N ARG A 141 -9.31 16.53 -21.49
CA ARG A 141 -8.87 17.14 -22.76
C ARG A 141 -9.97 18.05 -23.35
N LEU A 142 -11.21 17.57 -23.38
CA LEU A 142 -12.35 18.33 -23.88
C LEU A 142 -12.67 19.53 -23.00
N LEU A 143 -12.84 19.32 -21.70
CA LEU A 143 -13.29 20.36 -20.77
C LEU A 143 -12.23 21.45 -20.54
N GLU A 144 -10.94 21.10 -20.56
CA GLU A 144 -9.85 22.08 -20.50
C GLU A 144 -9.78 22.93 -21.76
N ALA A 145 -9.91 22.33 -22.95
CA ALA A 145 -9.92 23.06 -24.22
C ALA A 145 -11.08 24.06 -24.30
N LEU A 146 -12.23 23.72 -23.69
CA LEU A 146 -13.42 24.56 -23.60
C LEU A 146 -13.40 25.55 -22.42
N GLY A 147 -12.32 25.58 -21.62
CA GLY A 147 -12.21 26.47 -20.46
C GLY A 147 -13.15 26.14 -19.29
N GLN A 148 -13.77 24.95 -19.28
CA GLN A 148 -14.69 24.46 -18.26
C GLN A 148 -13.95 24.02 -16.98
N LYS A 149 -13.38 24.99 -16.26
CA LYS A 149 -12.50 24.74 -15.10
C LYS A 149 -13.18 23.96 -13.97
N SER A 150 -14.46 24.21 -13.68
CA SER A 150 -15.20 23.53 -12.62
C SER A 150 -15.44 22.06 -12.95
N GLU A 151 -15.84 21.76 -14.18
CA GLU A 151 -16.05 20.39 -14.65
C GLU A 151 -14.74 19.62 -14.74
N ALA A 152 -13.68 20.24 -15.28
CA ALA A 152 -12.35 19.64 -15.28
C ALA A 152 -11.80 19.38 -13.87
N ALA A 153 -12.21 20.16 -12.85
CA ALA A 153 -11.85 19.88 -11.47
C ALA A 153 -12.60 18.67 -10.89
N ARG A 154 -13.87 18.47 -11.28
CA ARG A 154 -14.64 17.25 -10.92
C ARG A 154 -14.04 16.01 -11.55
N VAL A 155 -13.62 16.06 -12.81
CA VAL A 155 -12.94 14.92 -13.45
C VAL A 155 -11.65 14.57 -12.72
N ARG A 156 -10.84 15.57 -12.34
CA ARG A 156 -9.62 15.35 -11.54
C ARG A 156 -9.93 14.71 -10.20
N LEU A 157 -11.00 15.13 -9.54
CA LEU A 157 -11.41 14.54 -8.26
C LEU A 157 -11.74 13.04 -8.40
N ASN A 158 -12.51 12.68 -9.44
CA ASN A 158 -12.85 11.29 -9.73
C ASN A 158 -11.61 10.46 -10.13
N ARG A 159 -10.71 11.04 -10.94
CA ARG A 159 -9.46 10.39 -11.31
C ARG A 159 -8.53 10.24 -10.11
N ALA A 160 -8.47 11.22 -9.20
CA ALA A 160 -7.68 11.12 -7.99
C ALA A 160 -8.15 9.96 -7.09
N ASN A 161 -9.47 9.75 -7.00
CA ASN A 161 -10.03 8.62 -6.27
C ASN A 161 -9.61 7.27 -6.89
N LEU A 162 -9.64 7.16 -8.23
CA LEU A 162 -9.13 5.98 -8.94
C LEU A 162 -7.61 5.82 -8.77
N SER A 163 -6.82 6.88 -8.90
CA SER A 163 -5.38 6.83 -8.67
C SER A 163 -5.06 6.37 -7.24
N LEU A 164 -5.83 6.81 -6.24
CA LEU A 164 -5.69 6.35 -4.87
C LEU A 164 -5.94 4.84 -4.74
N SER A 165 -7.01 4.31 -5.34
CA SER A 165 -7.33 2.88 -5.31
C SER A 165 -6.33 2.02 -6.08
N LEU A 166 -5.66 2.58 -7.10
CA LEU A 166 -4.58 1.94 -7.85
C LEU A 166 -3.20 2.03 -7.15
N GLY A 167 -3.11 2.71 -6.00
CA GLY A 167 -1.83 2.94 -5.31
C GLY A 167 -0.96 4.03 -5.95
N ASP A 168 -1.47 4.81 -6.91
CA ASP A 168 -0.82 6.00 -7.49
C ASP A 168 -1.04 7.24 -6.62
N TRP A 169 -0.45 7.23 -5.44
CA TRP A 169 -0.61 8.29 -4.45
C TRP A 169 -0.10 9.65 -4.94
N ASN A 170 0.91 9.67 -5.80
CA ASN A 170 1.46 10.91 -6.36
C ASN A 170 0.52 11.53 -7.39
N GLY A 171 -0.05 10.71 -8.28
CA GLY A 171 -1.07 11.16 -9.23
C GLY A 171 -2.32 11.66 -8.52
N ALA A 172 -2.79 10.93 -7.50
CA ALA A 172 -3.93 11.33 -6.67
C ALA A 172 -3.70 12.70 -6.01
N GLU A 173 -2.54 12.92 -5.39
CA GLU A 173 -2.19 14.20 -4.75
C GLU A 173 -2.17 15.36 -5.75
N ALA A 174 -1.58 15.15 -6.93
CA ALA A 174 -1.47 16.18 -7.95
C ALA A 174 -2.85 16.63 -8.47
N ASP A 175 -3.76 15.69 -8.68
CA ASP A 175 -5.12 15.97 -9.11
C ASP A 175 -5.97 16.62 -8.01
N LEU A 176 -5.87 16.14 -6.77
CA LEU A 176 -6.55 16.74 -5.61
C LEU A 176 -6.15 18.21 -5.45
N ARG A 177 -4.85 18.51 -5.46
CA ARG A 177 -4.33 19.88 -5.28
C ARG A 177 -4.91 20.84 -6.33
N ARG A 178 -5.00 20.39 -7.59
CA ARG A 178 -5.59 21.19 -8.69
C ARG A 178 -7.09 21.36 -8.54
N ALA A 179 -7.81 20.30 -8.16
CA ALA A 179 -9.26 20.32 -7.99
C ALA A 179 -9.70 21.21 -6.82
N GLN A 180 -9.07 21.06 -5.64
CA GLN A 180 -9.37 21.81 -4.42
C GLN A 180 -9.21 23.33 -4.62
N GLY A 181 -8.17 23.74 -5.35
CA GLY A 181 -7.97 25.16 -5.68
C GLY A 181 -9.14 25.76 -6.46
N VAL A 182 -9.78 24.97 -7.35
CA VAL A 182 -10.97 25.40 -8.10
C VAL A 182 -12.20 25.41 -7.19
N PHE A 183 -12.42 24.36 -6.40
CA PHE A 183 -13.59 24.27 -5.51
C PHE A 183 -13.64 25.42 -4.51
N ARG A 184 -12.49 25.78 -3.90
CA ARG A 184 -12.39 26.92 -2.97
C ARG A 184 -12.73 28.24 -3.65
N ARG A 185 -12.15 28.53 -4.82
CA ARG A 185 -12.39 29.79 -5.55
C ARG A 185 -13.83 29.93 -6.07
N ARG A 186 -14.52 28.81 -6.30
CA ARG A 186 -15.87 28.78 -6.89
C ARG A 186 -16.97 28.56 -5.85
N GLY A 187 -16.65 28.40 -4.57
CA GLY A 187 -17.62 28.16 -3.50
C GLY A 187 -18.36 26.82 -3.65
N LEU A 188 -17.70 25.79 -4.20
CA LEU A 188 -18.29 24.47 -4.44
C LEU A 188 -18.17 23.60 -3.17
N SER A 189 -18.94 23.94 -2.13
CA SER A 189 -18.79 23.39 -0.76
C SER A 189 -18.89 21.87 -0.69
N TYR A 190 -19.83 21.26 -1.41
CA TYR A 190 -19.97 19.79 -1.45
C TYR A 190 -18.73 19.11 -2.03
N LEU A 191 -18.23 19.59 -3.17
CA LEU A 191 -17.02 19.03 -3.80
C LEU A 191 -15.76 19.30 -2.98
N ALA A 192 -15.72 20.42 -2.25
CA ALA A 192 -14.65 20.71 -1.30
C ALA A 192 -14.64 19.68 -0.16
N ALA A 193 -15.81 19.37 0.44
CA ALA A 193 -15.92 18.35 1.49
C ALA A 193 -15.52 16.97 0.96
N TYR A 194 -16.06 16.54 -0.18
CA TYR A 194 -15.72 15.25 -0.79
C TYR A 194 -14.22 15.13 -1.12
N SER A 195 -13.59 16.22 -1.58
CA SER A 195 -12.14 16.24 -1.80
C SER A 195 -11.30 16.10 -0.53
N ARG A 196 -11.82 16.51 0.63
CA ARG A 196 -11.15 16.29 1.92
C ARG A 196 -11.21 14.82 2.32
N GLN A 197 -12.28 14.09 1.99
CA GLN A 197 -12.37 12.65 2.26
C GLN A 197 -11.24 11.88 1.55
N ILE A 198 -11.02 12.14 0.25
CA ILE A 198 -9.94 11.50 -0.52
C ILE A 198 -8.56 11.94 -0.02
N GLU A 199 -8.40 13.22 0.35
CA GLU A 199 -7.15 13.73 0.95
C GLU A 199 -6.84 13.04 2.29
N GLY A 200 -7.84 12.85 3.15
CA GLY A 200 -7.71 12.15 4.42
C GLY A 200 -7.25 10.70 4.22
N GLU A 201 -7.89 9.96 3.31
CA GLU A 201 -7.48 8.59 2.97
C GLU A 201 -6.07 8.53 2.39
N LEU A 202 -5.70 9.46 1.50
CA LEU A 202 -4.34 9.55 0.96
C LEU A 202 -3.30 9.78 2.07
N LEU A 203 -3.57 10.68 3.02
CA LEU A 203 -2.68 10.96 4.15
C LEU A 203 -2.56 9.75 5.08
N ARG A 204 -3.67 9.07 5.37
CA ARG A 204 -3.70 7.83 6.17
C ARG A 204 -2.85 6.74 5.52
N LYS A 205 -3.05 6.46 4.22
CA LYS A 205 -2.27 5.49 3.45
C LYS A 205 -0.77 5.84 3.42
N ARG A 206 -0.42 7.13 3.42
CA ARG A 206 0.97 7.64 3.57
C ARG A 206 1.50 7.63 5.02
N ARG A 207 0.86 6.93 5.95
CA ARG A 207 1.28 6.80 7.36
C ARG A 207 1.34 8.15 8.10
N ARG A 208 0.45 9.08 7.76
CA ARG A 208 0.27 10.38 8.46
C ARG A 208 -1.08 10.47 9.17
N PRO A 209 -1.39 9.55 10.12
CA PRO A 209 -2.73 9.38 10.67
C PRO A 209 -3.25 10.61 11.45
N ARG A 210 -2.38 11.33 12.18
CA ARG A 210 -2.78 12.55 12.90
C ARG A 210 -3.21 13.69 11.98
N GLU A 211 -2.57 13.81 10.83
CA GLU A 211 -2.94 14.82 9.83
C GLU A 211 -4.20 14.42 9.08
N ALA A 212 -4.33 13.13 8.74
CA ALA A 212 -5.53 12.56 8.17
C ALA A 212 -6.76 12.80 9.07
N ALA A 213 -6.65 12.56 10.37
CA ALA A 213 -7.73 12.81 11.33
C ALA A 213 -8.21 14.27 11.32
N ARG A 214 -7.29 15.25 11.28
CA ARG A 214 -7.65 16.69 11.16
C ARG A 214 -8.39 16.99 9.85
N VAL A 215 -7.97 16.36 8.76
CA VAL A 215 -8.64 16.52 7.46
C VAL A 215 -10.03 15.90 7.46
N PHE A 216 -10.22 14.75 8.10
CA PHE A 216 -11.54 14.15 8.28
C PHE A 216 -12.43 14.98 9.21
N GLN A 217 -11.89 15.56 10.28
CA GLN A 217 -12.62 16.49 11.14
C GLN A 217 -13.17 17.70 10.36
N ASP A 218 -12.36 18.28 9.47
CA ASP A 218 -12.80 19.33 8.54
C ASP A 218 -13.90 18.83 7.59
N CYS A 219 -13.76 17.60 7.07
CA CYS A 219 -14.72 16.96 6.19
C CYS A 219 -16.08 16.77 6.90
N VAL A 220 -16.09 16.22 8.11
CA VAL A 220 -17.29 16.00 8.93
C VAL A 220 -18.02 17.31 9.17
N ARG A 221 -17.30 18.38 9.58
CA ARG A 221 -17.90 19.70 9.78
C ARG A 221 -18.55 20.24 8.50
N GLY A 222 -17.87 20.09 7.36
CA GLY A 222 -18.40 20.47 6.05
C GLY A 222 -19.67 19.71 5.68
N LEU A 223 -19.67 18.39 5.83
CA LEU A 223 -20.82 17.53 5.50
C LEU A 223 -22.02 17.78 6.44
N GLN A 224 -21.78 18.04 7.73
CA GLN A 224 -22.82 18.41 8.68
C GLN A 224 -23.46 19.77 8.35
N ALA A 225 -22.64 20.77 7.98
CA ALA A 225 -23.15 22.06 7.53
C ALA A 225 -24.01 21.94 6.25
N LEU A 226 -23.74 20.93 5.42
CA LEU A 226 -24.51 20.59 4.23
C LEU A 226 -25.71 19.66 4.49
N GLN A 227 -25.98 19.32 5.76
CA GLN A 227 -27.06 18.39 6.15
C GLN A 227 -26.95 17.01 5.46
N ARG A 228 -25.72 16.47 5.36
CA ARG A 228 -25.42 15.14 4.78
C ARG A 228 -25.04 14.14 5.88
N PRO A 229 -26.00 13.61 6.66
CA PRO A 229 -25.70 12.80 7.84
C PRO A 229 -25.02 11.47 7.50
N VAL A 230 -25.41 10.80 6.41
CA VAL A 230 -24.82 9.51 6.01
C VAL A 230 -23.34 9.66 5.62
N ASP A 231 -22.99 10.66 4.82
CA ASP A 231 -21.58 10.90 4.47
C ASP A 231 -20.76 11.34 5.70
N ALA A 232 -21.35 12.17 6.56
CA ALA A 232 -20.70 12.60 7.79
C ALA A 232 -20.42 11.40 8.71
N ARG A 233 -21.29 10.39 8.72
CA ARG A 233 -21.10 9.14 9.44
C ARG A 233 -19.89 8.36 8.93
N TRP A 234 -19.75 8.22 7.61
CA TRP A 234 -18.57 7.61 6.98
C TRP A 234 -17.29 8.38 7.29
N ALA A 235 -17.32 9.71 7.19
CA ALA A 235 -16.15 10.55 7.52
C ALA A 235 -15.75 10.45 9.01
N LEU A 236 -16.72 10.31 9.93
CA LEU A 236 -16.46 10.07 11.35
C LEU A 236 -15.76 8.72 11.60
N LEU A 237 -16.16 7.67 10.88
CA LEU A 237 -15.49 6.37 10.96
C LEU A 237 -14.03 6.47 10.54
N HIS A 238 -13.75 7.11 9.40
CA HIS A 238 -12.37 7.29 8.94
C HIS A 238 -11.54 8.17 9.87
N GLU A 239 -12.14 9.21 10.47
CA GLU A 239 -11.50 10.01 11.51
C GLU A 239 -11.11 9.14 12.72
N ALA A 240 -12.03 8.31 13.20
CA ALA A 240 -11.81 7.41 14.32
C ALA A 240 -10.74 6.36 14.02
N GLU A 241 -10.73 5.78 12.82
CA GLU A 241 -9.65 4.87 12.38
C GLU A 241 -8.28 5.57 12.37
N CYS A 242 -8.22 6.80 11.88
CA CYS A 242 -6.99 7.60 11.87
C CYS A 242 -6.50 7.90 13.29
N LEU A 243 -7.42 8.25 14.21
CA LEU A 243 -7.06 8.49 15.62
C LEU A 243 -6.56 7.22 16.31
N LEU A 244 -7.20 6.08 16.05
CA LEU A 244 -6.72 4.79 16.54
C LEU A 244 -5.31 4.47 16.04
N GLU A 245 -5.04 4.66 14.74
CA GLU A 245 -3.70 4.48 14.15
C GLU A 245 -2.67 5.49 14.67
N ALA A 246 -3.12 6.65 15.14
CA ALA A 246 -2.27 7.64 15.81
C ALA A 246 -2.03 7.37 17.31
N GLY A 247 -2.65 6.33 17.87
CA GLY A 247 -2.57 5.94 19.28
C GLY A 247 -3.57 6.62 20.22
N ASP A 248 -4.59 7.32 19.68
CA ASP A 248 -5.63 8.00 20.48
C ASP A 248 -6.93 7.19 20.51
N SER A 249 -6.88 6.06 21.24
CA SER A 249 -8.01 5.14 21.36
C SER A 249 -9.22 5.75 22.08
N GLN A 250 -9.01 6.73 22.97
CA GLN A 250 -10.09 7.38 23.70
C GLN A 250 -10.92 8.27 22.77
N ALA A 251 -10.26 9.13 21.98
CA ALA A 251 -10.96 9.97 21.02
C ALA A 251 -11.62 9.14 19.91
N ALA A 252 -10.95 8.10 19.42
CA ALA A 252 -11.51 7.17 18.45
C ALA A 252 -12.79 6.48 18.96
N ARG A 253 -12.82 6.03 20.22
CA ARG A 253 -14.01 5.42 20.84
C ARG A 253 -15.18 6.41 20.97
N ALA A 254 -14.90 7.67 21.29
CA ALA A 254 -15.92 8.72 21.34
C ALA A 254 -16.54 8.98 19.94
N LEU A 255 -15.71 8.99 18.88
CA LEU A 255 -16.19 9.15 17.51
C LEU A 255 -16.98 7.94 17.01
N LEU A 256 -16.57 6.70 17.36
CA LEU A 256 -17.35 5.50 17.06
C LEU A 256 -18.75 5.58 17.68
N SER A 257 -18.86 5.91 18.97
CA SER A 257 -20.16 6.07 19.65
C SER A 257 -21.02 7.13 18.98
N LYS A 258 -20.41 8.26 18.56
CA LYS A 258 -21.10 9.29 17.79
C LYS A 258 -21.60 8.76 16.45
N ALA A 259 -20.79 8.01 15.72
CA ALA A 259 -21.19 7.40 14.45
C ALA A 259 -22.32 6.35 14.62
N GLU A 260 -22.33 5.59 15.72
CA GLU A 260 -23.40 4.63 16.04
C GLU A 260 -24.73 5.31 16.40
N SER A 261 -24.66 6.43 17.12
CA SER A 261 -25.83 7.18 17.59
C SER A 261 -26.54 8.00 16.50
N GLN A 262 -25.97 8.13 15.30
CA GLN A 262 -26.57 8.94 14.25
C GLN A 262 -27.83 8.28 13.69
N PRO A 263 -28.96 9.03 13.61
CA PRO A 263 -30.20 8.49 13.07
C PRO A 263 -30.04 8.16 11.59
N GLY A 264 -30.53 6.98 11.20
CA GLY A 264 -30.58 6.53 9.81
C GLY A 264 -31.43 5.27 9.69
N GLU A 265 -32.32 5.24 8.70
CA GLU A 265 -33.04 4.01 8.30
C GLU A 265 -32.01 2.98 7.84
N VAL A 266 -32.09 1.77 8.41
CA VAL A 266 -31.34 0.56 8.05
C VAL A 266 -29.86 0.81 7.72
N VAL A 267 -28.97 0.51 8.68
CA VAL A 267 -27.52 0.51 8.43
C VAL A 267 -27.23 -0.49 7.30
N GLU A 268 -26.77 0.00 6.15
CA GLU A 268 -26.36 -0.86 5.06
C GLU A 268 -25.26 -1.84 5.52
N PRO A 269 -25.24 -3.10 5.03
CA PRO A 269 -24.29 -4.11 5.51
C PRO A 269 -22.83 -3.65 5.43
N ARG A 270 -22.49 -2.87 4.40
CA ARG A 270 -21.16 -2.29 4.27
C ARG A 270 -20.77 -1.43 5.48
N LEU A 271 -21.60 -0.44 5.81
CA LEU A 271 -21.37 0.44 6.95
C LEU A 271 -21.39 -0.33 8.29
N ALA A 272 -22.29 -1.30 8.43
CA ALA A 272 -22.36 -2.15 9.62
C ALA A 272 -21.06 -2.94 9.83
N GLY A 273 -20.52 -3.51 8.75
CA GLY A 273 -19.24 -4.23 8.76
C GLY A 273 -18.07 -3.34 9.19
N HIS A 274 -17.99 -2.10 8.71
CA HIS A 274 -16.95 -1.14 9.12
C HIS A 274 -17.10 -0.69 10.58
N LEU A 275 -18.32 -0.54 11.09
CA LEU A 275 -18.57 -0.25 12.51
C LEU A 275 -18.05 -1.38 13.42
N HIS A 276 -18.43 -2.63 13.12
CA HIS A 276 -17.93 -3.80 13.84
C HIS A 276 -16.41 -3.93 13.75
N PHE A 277 -15.83 -3.69 12.56
CA PHE A 277 -14.39 -3.74 12.37
C PHE A 277 -13.63 -2.73 13.22
N LEU A 278 -14.07 -1.47 13.25
CA LEU A 278 -13.45 -0.44 14.09
C LEU A 278 -13.64 -0.75 15.58
N ARG A 279 -14.81 -1.24 15.99
CA ARG A 279 -15.07 -1.66 17.37
C ARG A 279 -14.11 -2.77 17.81
N ALA A 280 -13.95 -3.80 16.99
CA ALA A 280 -13.01 -4.90 17.25
C ALA A 280 -11.58 -4.38 17.41
N ARG A 281 -11.13 -3.47 16.52
CA ARG A 281 -9.79 -2.89 16.61
C ARG A 281 -9.59 -2.00 17.85
N LEU A 282 -10.61 -1.26 18.27
CA LEU A 282 -10.57 -0.45 19.49
C LEU A 282 -10.51 -1.31 20.74
N GLU A 283 -11.28 -2.39 20.78
CA GLU A 283 -11.24 -3.35 21.87
C GLU A 283 -9.88 -4.04 21.93
N TRP A 284 -9.37 -4.50 20.78
CA TRP A 284 -8.04 -5.09 20.69
C TRP A 284 -6.94 -4.15 21.18
N ALA A 285 -6.99 -2.87 20.81
CA ALA A 285 -6.02 -1.88 21.28
C ALA A 285 -6.14 -1.56 22.79
N ALA A 286 -7.30 -1.81 23.40
CA ALA A 286 -7.55 -1.50 24.81
C ALA A 286 -7.23 -2.68 25.74
N SER A 287 -7.62 -3.89 25.36
CA SER A 287 -7.57 -5.09 26.21
C SER A 287 -6.66 -6.20 25.68
N GLY A 288 -6.04 -6.01 24.50
CA GLY A 288 -5.25 -7.04 23.83
C GLY A 288 -6.14 -8.04 23.09
N ALA A 289 -5.53 -9.07 22.51
CA ALA A 289 -6.29 -10.07 21.76
C ALA A 289 -7.19 -10.91 22.69
N SER A 290 -8.46 -11.09 22.32
CA SER A 290 -9.45 -11.83 23.12
C SER A 290 -10.53 -12.46 22.26
N GLU A 291 -11.28 -13.44 22.80
CA GLU A 291 -12.43 -14.04 22.11
C GLU A 291 -13.54 -13.01 21.80
N GLN A 292 -13.68 -11.96 22.62
CA GLN A 292 -14.60 -10.86 22.35
C GLN A 292 -14.19 -10.06 21.09
N VAL A 293 -12.90 -9.81 20.91
CA VAL A 293 -12.36 -9.18 19.69
C VAL A 293 -12.62 -10.07 18.46
N LEU A 294 -12.41 -11.38 18.58
CA LEU A 294 -12.69 -12.32 17.48
C LEU A 294 -14.18 -12.37 17.12
N ALA A 295 -15.08 -12.31 18.11
CA ALA A 295 -16.52 -12.26 17.89
C ALA A 295 -16.94 -10.99 17.12
N GLU A 296 -16.37 -9.83 17.45
CA GLU A 296 -16.61 -8.59 16.71
C GLU A 296 -16.03 -8.64 15.30
N PHE A 297 -14.85 -9.25 15.09
CA PHE A 297 -14.33 -9.51 13.73
C PHE A 297 -15.21 -10.46 12.93
N ALA A 298 -15.83 -11.46 13.57
CA ALA A 298 -16.78 -12.36 12.92
C ALA A 298 -18.07 -11.63 12.52
N ALA A 299 -18.60 -10.75 13.38
CA ALA A 299 -19.73 -9.88 13.04
C ALA A 299 -19.40 -8.96 11.85
N ALA A 300 -18.21 -8.35 11.85
CA ALA A 300 -17.73 -7.56 10.72
C ALA A 300 -17.68 -8.37 9.42
N ALA A 301 -17.18 -9.61 9.47
CA ALA A 301 -17.13 -10.49 8.29
C ALA A 301 -18.53 -10.80 7.75
N GLY A 302 -19.47 -11.16 8.62
CA GLY A 302 -20.83 -11.51 8.22
C GLY A 302 -21.58 -10.36 7.54
N GLU A 303 -21.33 -9.11 7.95
CA GLU A 303 -21.90 -7.93 7.31
C GLU A 303 -21.17 -7.57 6.00
N LEU A 304 -19.84 -7.66 5.97
CA LEU A 304 -19.06 -7.38 4.76
C LEU A 304 -19.27 -8.42 3.65
N GLU A 305 -19.61 -9.66 3.98
CA GLU A 305 -20.00 -10.70 3.00
C GLU A 305 -21.27 -10.35 2.24
N LYS A 306 -22.18 -9.59 2.86
CA LYS A 306 -23.40 -9.06 2.22
C LYS A 306 -23.12 -7.80 1.38
N SER A 307 -21.87 -7.35 1.31
CA SER A 307 -21.45 -6.13 0.60
C SER A 307 -20.47 -6.44 -0.55
N ASP A 308 -20.27 -5.47 -1.44
CA ASP A 308 -19.29 -5.53 -2.53
C ASP A 308 -17.88 -5.09 -2.11
N ASP A 309 -17.64 -4.80 -0.82
CA ASP A 309 -16.38 -4.23 -0.31
C ASP A 309 -15.31 -5.32 -0.08
N ALA A 310 -14.67 -5.74 -1.18
CA ALA A 310 -13.60 -6.73 -1.15
C ALA A 310 -12.31 -6.24 -0.47
N GLU A 311 -12.00 -4.94 -0.54
CA GLU A 311 -10.81 -4.38 0.11
C GLU A 311 -10.97 -4.42 1.64
N ALA A 312 -12.14 -4.05 2.17
CA ALA A 312 -12.44 -4.16 3.59
C ALA A 312 -12.33 -5.60 4.11
N ARG A 313 -12.78 -6.60 3.31
CA ARG A 313 -12.62 -8.02 3.68
C ARG A 313 -11.16 -8.47 3.77
N VAL A 314 -10.29 -7.96 2.90
CA VAL A 314 -8.84 -8.22 2.97
C VAL A 314 -8.24 -7.60 4.24
N LEU A 315 -8.57 -6.33 4.52
CA LEU A 315 -8.09 -5.63 5.72
C LEU A 315 -8.57 -6.29 7.01
N LEU A 316 -9.83 -6.73 7.05
CA LEU A 316 -10.39 -7.54 8.13
C LEU A 316 -9.62 -8.84 8.32
N GLY A 317 -9.40 -9.60 7.24
CA GLY A 317 -8.66 -10.85 7.30
C GLY A 317 -7.22 -10.68 7.80
N TYR A 318 -6.57 -9.58 7.41
CA TYR A 318 -5.24 -9.21 7.90
C TYR A 318 -5.24 -8.92 9.41
N ALA A 319 -6.13 -8.04 9.88
CA ALA A 319 -6.22 -7.68 11.30
C ALA A 319 -6.62 -8.88 12.17
N TRP A 320 -7.60 -9.67 11.72
CA TRP A 320 -8.05 -10.88 12.40
C TRP A 320 -6.92 -11.91 12.50
N GLY A 321 -6.18 -12.14 11.41
CA GLY A 321 -4.99 -13.00 11.44
C GLY A 321 -3.93 -12.54 12.45
N GLY A 322 -3.74 -11.22 12.60
CA GLY A 322 -2.89 -10.65 13.64
C GLY A 322 -3.37 -10.95 15.07
N CYS A 323 -4.67 -10.79 15.31
CA CYS A 323 -5.30 -11.08 16.61
C CYS A 323 -5.20 -12.57 16.97
N LEU A 324 -5.46 -13.48 16.02
CA LEU A 324 -5.33 -14.93 16.23
C LEU A 324 -3.89 -15.33 16.54
N ARG A 325 -2.91 -14.68 15.92
CA ARG A 325 -1.48 -14.91 16.20
C ARG A 325 -1.13 -14.53 17.64
N GLU A 326 -1.62 -13.39 18.13
CA GLU A 326 -1.38 -12.94 19.50
C GLU A 326 -2.00 -13.89 20.54
N LEU A 327 -3.14 -14.52 20.20
CA LEU A 327 -3.76 -15.59 21.00
C LEU A 327 -3.06 -16.95 20.90
N GLY A 328 -2.02 -17.08 20.06
CA GLY A 328 -1.32 -18.35 19.84
C GLY A 328 -2.07 -19.36 18.97
N ARG A 329 -3.18 -18.97 18.31
CA ARG A 329 -3.97 -19.81 17.39
C ARG A 329 -3.34 -19.82 16.00
N VAL A 330 -2.12 -20.38 15.90
CA VAL A 330 -1.24 -20.24 14.72
C VAL A 330 -1.86 -20.78 13.43
N GLU A 331 -2.47 -21.95 13.44
CA GLU A 331 -3.09 -22.54 12.24
C GLU A 331 -4.25 -21.70 11.70
N GLU A 332 -5.09 -21.17 12.60
CA GLU A 332 -6.19 -20.30 12.22
C GLU A 332 -5.69 -18.95 11.73
N ALA A 333 -4.68 -18.38 12.40
CA ALA A 333 -4.01 -17.16 11.95
C ALA A 333 -3.44 -17.34 10.54
N ARG A 334 -2.77 -18.47 10.28
CA ARG A 334 -2.22 -18.84 8.97
C ARG A 334 -3.31 -18.92 7.91
N ALA A 335 -4.38 -19.67 8.17
CA ALA A 335 -5.50 -19.81 7.26
C ALA A 335 -6.13 -18.45 6.92
N ARG A 336 -6.30 -17.58 7.92
CA ARG A 336 -6.89 -16.24 7.76
C ARG A 336 -6.01 -15.31 6.92
N LEU A 337 -4.70 -15.26 7.21
CA LEU A 337 -3.73 -14.45 6.46
C LEU A 337 -3.58 -14.94 5.02
N GLN A 338 -3.56 -16.26 4.79
CA GLN A 338 -3.54 -16.82 3.43
C GLN A 338 -4.81 -16.48 2.65
N ALA A 339 -5.98 -16.52 3.28
CA ALA A 339 -7.23 -16.10 2.64
C ALA A 339 -7.21 -14.60 2.29
N ALA A 340 -6.72 -13.75 3.18
CA ALA A 340 -6.56 -12.32 2.94
C ALA A 340 -5.60 -12.04 1.76
N LEU A 341 -4.44 -12.72 1.71
CA LEU A 341 -3.50 -12.62 0.59
C LEU A 341 -4.09 -13.10 -0.74
N ARG A 342 -4.86 -14.20 -0.75
CA ARG A 342 -5.58 -14.64 -1.96
C ARG A 342 -6.57 -13.58 -2.44
N GLY A 343 -7.34 -13.00 -1.51
CA GLY A 343 -8.27 -11.90 -1.83
C GLY A 343 -7.56 -10.68 -2.40
N LEU A 344 -6.42 -10.29 -1.81
CA LEU A 344 -5.61 -9.18 -2.28
C LEU A 344 -5.04 -9.43 -3.69
N ARG A 345 -4.53 -10.64 -3.96
CA ARG A 345 -4.03 -11.02 -5.28
C ARG A 345 -5.15 -11.01 -6.33
N ALA A 346 -6.34 -11.51 -6.00
CA ALA A 346 -7.50 -11.46 -6.89
C ALA A 346 -7.95 -10.01 -7.21
N LEU A 347 -7.79 -9.07 -6.27
CA LEU A 347 -7.99 -7.64 -6.55
C LEU A 347 -6.89 -7.10 -7.48
N ALA A 348 -5.63 -7.45 -7.23
CA ALA A 348 -4.48 -7.02 -8.02
C ALA A 348 -4.50 -7.56 -9.47
N GLU A 349 -5.09 -8.73 -9.70
CA GLU A 349 -5.27 -9.30 -11.05
C GLU A 349 -6.17 -8.43 -11.94
N LYS A 350 -7.19 -7.79 -11.35
CA LYS A 350 -8.08 -6.84 -12.05
C LYS A 350 -7.39 -5.51 -12.37
N ILE A 351 -6.25 -5.24 -11.72
CA ILE A 351 -5.47 -4.03 -11.91
C ILE A 351 -4.49 -4.24 -13.08
N PRO A 352 -4.39 -3.27 -14.01
CA PRO A 352 -3.44 -3.31 -15.12
C PRO A 352 -2.00 -3.48 -14.62
N GLU A 353 -1.17 -4.19 -15.39
CA GLU A 353 0.19 -4.57 -14.99
C GLU A 353 1.06 -3.38 -14.56
N GLU A 354 0.94 -2.25 -15.28
CA GLU A 354 1.65 -0.99 -14.98
C GLU A 354 1.37 -0.42 -13.57
N TRP A 355 0.18 -0.65 -13.02
CA TRP A 355 -0.22 -0.19 -11.69
C TRP A 355 -0.16 -1.28 -10.63
N ARG A 356 -0.21 -2.55 -11.05
CA ARG A 356 -0.27 -3.73 -10.15
C ARG A 356 0.86 -3.73 -9.15
N ARG A 357 2.09 -3.44 -9.59
CA ARG A 357 3.25 -3.36 -8.71
C ARG A 357 3.07 -2.30 -7.63
N ARG A 358 2.64 -1.09 -7.99
CA ARG A 358 2.43 0.01 -7.03
C ARG A 358 1.30 -0.29 -6.06
N TYR A 359 0.19 -0.83 -6.56
CA TYR A 359 -0.93 -1.27 -5.73
C TYR A 359 -0.47 -2.26 -4.67
N LEU A 360 0.26 -3.31 -5.07
CA LEU A 360 0.78 -4.34 -4.18
C LEU A 360 1.82 -3.79 -3.19
N GLU A 361 2.76 -2.96 -3.64
CA GLU A 361 3.76 -2.30 -2.78
C GLU A 361 3.13 -1.42 -1.69
N ASN A 362 1.98 -0.82 -1.97
CA ASN A 362 1.23 0.07 -1.09
C ASN A 362 0.09 -0.62 -0.31
N SER A 363 0.02 -1.95 -0.39
CA SER A 363 -0.93 -2.81 0.30
C SER A 363 -0.25 -3.55 1.48
N PRO A 364 -1.00 -4.15 2.41
CA PRO A 364 -0.40 -4.92 3.52
C PRO A 364 0.19 -6.28 3.09
N GLN A 365 0.46 -6.50 1.79
CA GLN A 365 0.99 -7.76 1.27
C GLN A 365 2.28 -8.17 1.99
N ARG A 366 3.26 -7.27 2.08
CA ARG A 366 4.57 -7.58 2.64
C ARG A 366 4.48 -7.91 4.12
N GLU A 367 3.63 -7.21 4.87
CA GLU A 367 3.36 -7.49 6.27
C GLU A 367 2.73 -8.87 6.45
N MET A 368 1.73 -9.22 5.65
CA MET A 368 1.10 -10.55 5.67
C MET A 368 2.09 -11.66 5.30
N GLU A 369 2.89 -11.48 4.25
CA GLU A 369 3.90 -12.46 3.82
C GLU A 369 4.98 -12.64 4.89
N ARG A 370 5.44 -11.57 5.54
CA ARG A 370 6.36 -11.65 6.68
C ARG A 370 5.74 -12.43 7.85
N MET A 371 4.48 -12.15 8.19
CA MET A 371 3.78 -12.86 9.26
C MET A 371 3.67 -14.35 8.96
N LEU A 372 3.34 -14.73 7.72
CA LEU A 372 3.28 -16.13 7.31
C LEU A 372 4.66 -16.80 7.33
N GLN A 373 5.71 -16.13 6.84
CA GLN A 373 7.08 -16.66 6.90
C GLN A 373 7.52 -16.96 8.33
N THR A 374 7.20 -16.08 9.28
CA THR A 374 7.48 -16.32 10.71
C THR A 374 6.70 -17.50 11.30
N MET A 375 5.56 -17.87 10.70
CA MET A 375 4.77 -19.05 11.10
C MET A 375 5.24 -20.33 10.38
N GLU A 376 5.75 -20.22 9.15
CA GLU A 376 6.29 -21.35 8.36
C GLU A 376 7.64 -21.83 8.88
N SER A 377 8.42 -20.98 9.54
CA SER A 377 9.62 -21.38 10.28
C SER A 377 9.35 -22.21 11.54
N PHE A 378 8.09 -22.61 11.80
CA PHE A 378 7.65 -23.29 13.03
C PHE A 378 7.05 -24.70 12.84
N THR A 379 7.14 -25.31 11.66
CA THR A 379 6.79 -26.74 11.50
C THR A 379 8.04 -27.62 11.63
N LEU A 380 8.20 -28.25 12.80
CA LEU A 380 9.02 -29.46 12.91
C LEU A 380 8.42 -30.55 12.01
N PRO A 381 9.22 -31.32 11.25
CA PRO A 381 8.81 -32.67 10.88
C PRO A 381 8.45 -33.40 12.17
N ALA A 382 7.33 -34.11 12.20
CA ALA A 382 7.00 -34.95 13.35
C ALA A 382 8.19 -35.87 13.62
N ALA A 383 8.94 -35.59 14.69
CA ALA A 383 10.03 -36.44 15.12
C ALA A 383 9.38 -37.76 15.56
N GLU A 384 9.59 -38.83 14.79
CA GLU A 384 9.41 -40.17 15.31
C GLU A 384 10.18 -40.25 16.63
N SER A 385 9.47 -40.61 17.68
CA SER A 385 9.91 -40.63 19.07
C SER A 385 11.26 -41.32 19.23
N VAL A 386 12.35 -40.55 19.27
CA VAL A 386 13.62 -41.01 19.80
C VAL A 386 13.55 -40.77 21.31
N SER A 387 13.24 -41.83 22.04
CA SER A 387 13.27 -41.87 23.51
C SER A 387 14.70 -41.60 23.99
N LEU A 388 14.99 -40.33 24.29
CA LEU A 388 15.96 -39.97 25.32
C LEU A 388 15.14 -39.53 26.51
N GLY A 389 15.17 -40.31 27.58
CA GLY A 389 14.29 -40.20 28.75
C GLY A 389 14.47 -38.96 29.63
N ASP A 390 14.70 -37.78 29.06
CA ASP A 390 14.74 -36.51 29.79
C ASP A 390 13.84 -35.47 29.11
N GLU A 391 12.56 -35.40 29.53
CA GLU A 391 11.67 -34.27 29.19
C GLU A 391 12.29 -32.89 29.49
N VAL A 392 13.24 -32.86 30.43
CA VAL A 392 14.01 -31.67 30.82
C VAL A 392 14.92 -31.19 29.68
N PHE A 393 15.51 -32.13 28.93
CA PHE A 393 16.37 -31.85 27.78
C PHE A 393 15.56 -31.25 26.62
N GLU A 394 14.42 -31.87 26.30
CA GLU A 394 13.52 -31.33 25.27
C GLU A 394 12.95 -29.96 25.66
N ARG A 395 12.54 -29.77 26.93
CA ARG A 395 12.07 -28.48 27.42
C ARG A 395 13.15 -27.40 27.34
N ALA A 396 14.39 -27.73 27.70
CA ALA A 396 15.52 -26.80 27.60
C ALA A 396 15.80 -26.36 26.16
N LEU A 397 15.72 -27.28 25.18
CA LEU A 397 15.89 -26.97 23.77
C LEU A 397 14.73 -26.13 23.21
N ARG A 398 13.48 -26.45 23.57
CA ARG A 398 12.30 -25.65 23.16
C ARG A 398 12.33 -24.24 23.76
N GLN A 399 12.79 -24.10 24.99
CA GLN A 399 12.90 -22.81 25.67
C GLN A 399 13.93 -21.91 24.98
N LEU A 400 15.11 -22.44 24.61
CA LEU A 400 16.10 -21.73 23.79
C LEU A 400 15.53 -21.28 22.44
N GLN A 401 14.77 -22.15 21.78
CA GLN A 401 14.12 -21.82 20.51
C GLN A 401 13.12 -20.68 20.67
N LYS A 402 12.45 -20.57 21.83
CA LYS A 402 11.54 -19.46 22.13
C LYS A 402 12.28 -18.16 22.46
N GLU A 403 13.37 -18.25 23.21
CA GLU A 403 14.18 -17.09 23.61
C GLU A 403 15.00 -16.48 22.45
N SER A 404 15.28 -17.29 21.43
CA SER A 404 15.94 -16.83 20.20
C SER A 404 15.00 -16.07 19.24
N VAL A 405 13.67 -16.14 19.45
CA VAL A 405 12.69 -15.34 18.72
C VAL A 405 12.75 -13.90 19.21
N GLY A 406 13.60 -13.09 18.58
CA GLY A 406 13.73 -11.65 18.87
C GLY A 406 15.16 -11.16 19.06
N GLU A 407 16.14 -12.06 19.10
CA GLU A 407 17.56 -11.68 19.17
C GLU A 407 18.03 -11.19 17.79
N LEU A 408 18.32 -9.89 17.69
CA LEU A 408 18.77 -9.24 16.45
C LEU A 408 20.29 -9.38 16.23
N ASP A 409 21.03 -9.77 17.27
CA ASP A 409 22.48 -9.98 17.21
C ASP A 409 22.82 -11.46 17.06
N LEU A 410 23.29 -11.83 15.87
CA LEU A 410 23.71 -13.17 15.54
C LEU A 410 24.86 -13.65 16.44
N SER A 411 25.78 -12.77 16.84
CA SER A 411 26.91 -13.14 17.69
C SER A 411 26.43 -13.54 19.09
N ALA A 412 25.52 -12.75 19.67
CA ALA A 412 24.94 -13.03 20.98
C ALA A 412 24.11 -14.33 20.96
N LEU A 413 23.38 -14.57 19.88
CA LEU A 413 22.57 -15.77 19.72
C LEU A 413 23.42 -17.05 19.67
N VAL A 414 24.46 -17.06 18.84
CA VAL A 414 25.35 -18.22 18.65
C VAL A 414 26.11 -18.54 19.95
N GLU A 415 26.47 -17.52 20.75
CA GLU A 415 27.08 -17.71 22.07
C GLU A 415 26.13 -18.39 23.07
N LYS A 416 24.92 -17.84 23.26
CA LYS A 416 23.91 -18.41 24.19
C LYS A 416 23.60 -19.87 23.88
N ILE A 417 23.52 -20.20 22.59
CA ILE A 417 23.18 -21.54 22.13
C ILE A 417 24.30 -22.53 22.44
N LEU A 418 25.56 -22.13 22.21
CA LEU A 418 26.69 -22.97 22.56
C LEU A 418 26.78 -23.21 24.07
N ASP A 419 26.60 -22.17 24.87
CA ASP A 419 26.63 -22.25 26.34
C ASP A 419 25.59 -23.25 26.86
N ARG A 420 24.38 -23.21 26.30
CA ARG A 420 23.31 -24.11 26.70
C ARG A 420 23.50 -25.52 26.17
N MET A 421 24.06 -25.70 24.97
CA MET A 421 24.45 -27.03 24.48
C MET A 421 25.51 -27.67 25.38
N ILE A 422 26.50 -26.90 25.83
CA ILE A 422 27.51 -27.35 26.79
C ILE A 422 26.86 -27.76 28.12
N GLU A 423 25.97 -26.93 28.66
CA GLU A 423 25.27 -27.20 29.92
C GLU A 423 24.43 -28.48 29.85
N VAL A 424 23.64 -28.60 28.79
CA VAL A 424 22.67 -29.68 28.59
C VAL A 424 23.38 -31.02 28.30
N THR A 425 24.46 -30.98 27.52
CA THR A 425 25.23 -32.20 27.19
C THR A 425 26.33 -32.51 28.19
N ARG A 426 26.61 -31.59 29.12
CA ARG A 426 27.80 -31.61 30.00
C ARG A 426 29.10 -31.79 29.22
N ALA A 427 29.18 -31.16 28.05
CA ALA A 427 30.41 -31.10 27.28
C ALA A 427 31.49 -30.35 28.09
N GLU A 428 32.75 -30.74 27.92
CA GLU A 428 33.86 -30.00 28.54
C GLU A 428 34.12 -28.70 27.75
N ARG A 429 34.01 -28.78 26.42
CA ARG A 429 34.23 -27.67 25.50
C ARG A 429 33.28 -27.75 24.32
N GLY A 430 32.91 -26.59 23.82
CA GLY A 430 32.12 -26.44 22.61
C GLY A 430 32.69 -25.40 21.66
N PHE A 431 32.46 -25.62 20.37
CA PHE A 431 32.90 -24.76 19.29
C PHE A 431 31.80 -24.65 18.23
N ILE A 432 31.66 -23.47 17.64
CA ILE A 432 30.84 -23.25 16.45
C ILE A 432 31.76 -22.79 15.33
N LEU A 433 31.69 -23.49 14.21
CA LEU A 433 32.49 -23.31 13.01
C LEU A 433 31.57 -22.80 11.90
N LEU A 434 31.98 -21.78 11.17
CA LEU A 434 31.36 -21.40 9.90
C LEU A 434 32.26 -21.82 8.73
N LYS A 435 31.62 -22.32 7.68
CA LYS A 435 32.28 -22.66 6.42
C LYS A 435 32.53 -21.36 5.65
N GLU A 436 33.77 -20.90 5.67
CA GLU A 436 34.25 -19.70 4.95
C GLU A 436 35.42 -20.10 4.04
N GLU A 437 35.59 -19.40 2.92
CA GLU A 437 36.73 -19.57 2.01
C GLU A 437 37.86 -18.60 2.43
N PRO A 438 39.14 -19.03 2.54
CA PRO A 438 39.70 -20.31 2.09
C PRO A 438 39.74 -21.42 3.16
N ALA A 439 39.29 -21.16 4.39
CA ALA A 439 39.29 -22.14 5.47
C ALA A 439 38.18 -21.86 6.49
N PRO A 440 37.61 -22.90 7.13
CA PRO A 440 36.56 -22.74 8.13
C PRO A 440 37.04 -21.91 9.33
N ARG A 441 36.16 -21.05 9.82
CA ARG A 441 36.44 -20.10 10.90
C ARG A 441 35.70 -20.49 12.16
N ILE A 442 36.41 -20.50 13.29
CA ILE A 442 35.79 -20.61 14.62
C ILE A 442 35.16 -19.26 14.97
N VAL A 443 33.84 -19.22 15.07
CA VAL A 443 33.10 -18.00 15.44
C VAL A 443 32.90 -17.90 16.94
N VAL A 444 32.66 -19.04 17.61
CA VAL A 444 32.46 -19.11 19.06
C VAL A 444 33.17 -20.34 19.62
N SER A 445 33.77 -20.20 20.80
CA SER A 445 34.43 -21.29 21.54
C SER A 445 34.27 -21.07 23.04
N ARG A 446 33.73 -22.05 23.75
CA ARG A 446 33.36 -21.97 25.18
C ARG A 446 33.82 -23.24 25.92
N ASN A 447 34.19 -23.10 27.19
CA ASN A 447 34.39 -24.24 28.10
C ASN A 447 33.14 -24.49 28.95
N ILE A 448 33.19 -25.50 29.83
CA ILE A 448 32.10 -25.84 30.75
C ILE A 448 31.71 -24.69 31.70
N ASP A 449 32.64 -23.79 32.01
CA ASP A 449 32.40 -22.58 32.82
C ASP A 449 31.93 -21.37 31.98
N GLN A 450 31.55 -21.60 30.71
CA GLN A 450 31.13 -20.57 29.74
C GLN A 450 32.21 -19.51 29.43
N ALA A 451 33.46 -19.75 29.83
CA ALA A 451 34.59 -18.91 29.53
C ALA A 451 35.08 -19.14 28.10
N LYS A 452 35.49 -18.06 27.43
CA LYS A 452 36.06 -18.11 26.08
C LYS A 452 37.42 -18.80 26.11
N LEU A 453 37.62 -19.78 25.22
CA LEU A 453 38.87 -20.52 25.13
C LEU A 453 40.01 -19.67 24.57
N ARG A 454 41.22 -19.78 25.16
CA ARG A 454 42.45 -19.19 24.61
C ARG A 454 42.97 -20.06 23.47
N LYS A 455 43.29 -19.46 22.32
CA LYS A 455 43.79 -20.16 21.12
C LYS A 455 42.92 -21.38 20.72
N PRO A 456 41.63 -21.19 20.41
CA PRO A 456 40.69 -22.30 20.17
C PRO A 456 41.08 -23.18 18.96
N ALA A 457 41.78 -22.63 17.97
CA ALA A 457 42.25 -23.37 16.80
C ALA A 457 43.30 -24.46 17.13
N GLU A 458 44.03 -24.31 18.24
CA GLU A 458 45.00 -25.31 18.73
C GLU A 458 44.32 -26.39 19.61
N GLN A 459 43.01 -26.27 19.87
CA GLN A 459 42.29 -27.09 20.85
C GLN A 459 41.20 -28.01 20.26
N ILE A 460 41.00 -27.96 18.95
CA ILE A 460 39.98 -28.72 18.21
C ILE A 460 40.64 -29.71 17.24
N SER A 461 39.97 -30.85 17.00
CA SER A 461 40.39 -31.76 15.94
C SER A 461 39.83 -31.31 14.57
N TRP A 462 40.66 -30.65 13.77
CA TRP A 462 40.27 -30.19 12.42
C TRP A 462 39.93 -31.32 11.46
N SER A 463 40.50 -32.51 11.62
CA SER A 463 40.16 -33.67 10.79
C SER A 463 38.69 -34.07 10.94
N ILE A 464 38.16 -34.06 12.17
CA ILE A 464 36.76 -34.35 12.47
C ILE A 464 35.85 -33.23 11.98
N ALA A 465 36.23 -31.98 12.26
CA ALA A 465 35.47 -30.81 11.82
C ALA A 465 35.32 -30.77 10.30
N ASN A 466 36.42 -30.99 9.56
CA ASN A 466 36.41 -30.99 8.10
C ASN A 466 35.62 -32.15 7.53
N GLU A 467 35.69 -33.36 8.12
CA GLU A 467 34.86 -34.48 7.67
C GLU A 467 33.36 -34.14 7.73
N VAL A 468 32.90 -33.46 8.79
CA VAL A 468 31.50 -33.03 8.91
C VAL A 468 31.16 -31.89 7.94
N LEU A 469 32.06 -30.93 7.74
CA LEU A 469 31.88 -29.81 6.81
C LEU A 469 31.90 -30.22 5.32
N GLU A 470 32.57 -31.33 5.00
CA GLU A 470 32.65 -31.91 3.66
C GLU A 470 31.50 -32.89 3.39
N LYS A 471 31.28 -33.85 4.30
CA LYS A 471 30.28 -34.92 4.11
C LYS A 471 28.88 -34.53 4.55
N GLY A 472 28.74 -33.49 5.37
CA GLY A 472 27.45 -33.01 5.87
C GLY A 472 26.71 -34.04 6.72
N ARG A 473 27.39 -34.95 7.41
CA ARG A 473 26.73 -35.96 8.25
C ARG A 473 27.19 -35.83 9.70
N PRO A 474 26.30 -36.05 10.69
CA PRO A 474 26.69 -36.12 12.09
C PRO A 474 27.81 -37.13 12.32
N LEU A 475 28.77 -36.77 13.17
CA LEU A 475 29.89 -37.62 13.56
C LEU A 475 29.94 -37.72 15.08
N VAL A 476 29.96 -38.95 15.59
CA VAL A 476 29.98 -39.24 17.02
C VAL A 476 31.02 -40.30 17.30
N THR A 477 31.77 -40.13 18.39
CA THR A 477 32.67 -41.16 18.92
C THR A 477 32.55 -41.26 20.45
N VAL A 478 32.41 -42.50 20.91
CA VAL A 478 32.22 -42.86 22.31
C VAL A 478 33.57 -42.92 23.04
N ASP A 479 34.61 -43.44 22.38
CA ASP A 479 36.03 -43.28 22.76
C ASP A 479 36.90 -43.00 21.52
N ALA A 480 37.31 -41.76 21.32
CA ALA A 480 38.07 -41.33 20.14
C ALA A 480 39.47 -41.97 20.04
N LEU A 481 40.06 -42.42 21.17
CA LEU A 481 41.36 -43.07 21.18
C LEU A 481 41.28 -44.56 20.80
N GLU A 482 40.12 -45.20 21.02
CA GLU A 482 39.88 -46.62 20.68
C GLU A 482 39.09 -46.78 19.36
N ASP A 483 38.50 -45.71 18.83
CA ASP A 483 37.75 -45.71 17.58
C ASP A 483 38.68 -45.87 16.37
N ALA A 484 38.57 -46.99 15.65
CA ALA A 484 39.43 -47.31 14.50
C ALA A 484 39.42 -46.25 13.39
N ARG A 485 38.38 -45.41 13.30
CA ARG A 485 38.30 -44.31 12.33
C ARG A 485 39.26 -43.16 12.67
N PHE A 486 39.65 -43.04 13.93
CA PHE A 486 40.20 -41.83 14.52
C PHE A 486 41.46 -42.07 15.36
N SER A 487 41.68 -43.30 15.83
CA SER A 487 42.80 -43.71 16.67
C SER A 487 44.18 -43.55 16.02
N VAL A 488 44.25 -43.34 14.70
CA VAL A 488 45.50 -43.01 13.98
C VAL A 488 45.72 -41.51 13.76
N THR A 489 44.76 -40.67 14.17
CA THR A 489 44.78 -39.22 13.94
C THR A 489 45.65 -38.52 14.99
N ALA A 490 46.70 -37.83 14.56
CA ALA A 490 47.64 -37.15 15.46
C ALA A 490 46.97 -36.10 16.38
N SER A 491 45.98 -35.36 15.88
CA SER A 491 45.26 -34.34 16.68
C SER A 491 44.51 -34.93 17.87
N ILE A 492 44.00 -36.16 17.74
CA ILE A 492 43.18 -36.81 18.77
C ILE A 492 44.06 -37.28 19.94
N HIS A 493 45.24 -37.83 19.63
CA HIS A 493 46.26 -38.18 20.63
C HIS A 493 46.85 -36.96 21.32
N GLN A 494 47.19 -35.92 20.55
CA GLN A 494 47.77 -34.69 21.09
C GLN A 494 46.81 -33.96 22.03
N LEU A 495 45.52 -33.93 21.69
CA LEU A 495 44.48 -33.28 22.47
C LEU A 495 43.87 -34.18 23.56
N LYS A 496 44.24 -35.46 23.60
CA LYS A 496 43.71 -36.49 24.53
C LYS A 496 42.17 -36.53 24.54
N LEU A 497 41.55 -36.45 23.36
CA LEU A 497 40.08 -36.42 23.26
C LEU A 497 39.52 -37.81 23.59
N ARG A 498 38.49 -37.88 24.44
CA ARG A 498 37.83 -39.14 24.81
C ARG A 498 36.50 -39.30 24.11
N SER A 499 35.61 -38.32 24.14
CA SER A 499 34.33 -38.42 23.43
C SER A 499 34.04 -37.13 22.68
N ILE A 500 33.49 -37.26 21.46
CA ILE A 500 33.26 -36.13 20.56
C ILE A 500 31.91 -36.29 19.86
N VAL A 501 31.18 -35.20 19.72
CA VAL A 501 30.03 -35.08 18.81
C VAL A 501 30.23 -33.84 17.94
N CYS A 502 30.09 -34.01 16.62
CA CYS A 502 30.20 -32.94 15.64
C CYS A 502 28.98 -33.01 14.71
N LEU A 503 28.20 -31.93 14.65
CA LEU A 503 26.92 -31.86 13.96
C LEU A 503 26.96 -30.78 12.87
N PRO A 504 26.48 -31.05 11.65
CA PRO A 504 26.48 -30.08 10.57
C PRO A 504 25.39 -29.02 10.78
N LEU A 505 25.72 -27.76 10.51
CA LEU A 505 24.78 -26.65 10.44
C LEU A 505 24.30 -26.51 9.00
N LYS A 506 23.09 -26.97 8.71
CA LYS A 506 22.57 -27.04 7.33
C LYS A 506 21.39 -26.11 7.09
N ALA A 507 21.32 -25.56 5.89
CA ALA A 507 20.15 -24.88 5.38
C ALA A 507 19.79 -25.44 3.98
N GLY A 508 18.86 -26.39 3.95
CA GLY A 508 18.64 -27.22 2.77
C GLY A 508 19.87 -28.08 2.50
N ASP A 509 20.40 -28.03 1.27
CA ASP A 509 21.60 -28.78 0.85
C ASP A 509 22.92 -28.05 1.17
N GLU A 510 22.85 -26.78 1.60
CA GLU A 510 24.04 -25.98 1.93
C GLU A 510 24.52 -26.27 3.36
N ILE A 511 25.81 -26.62 3.50
CA ILE A 511 26.48 -26.76 4.79
C ILE A 511 27.12 -25.42 5.14
N LEU A 512 26.52 -24.71 6.10
CA LEU A 512 26.97 -23.38 6.53
C LEU A 512 28.08 -23.46 7.59
N GLY A 513 28.20 -24.60 8.27
CA GLY A 513 29.09 -24.73 9.41
C GLY A 513 28.95 -26.05 10.16
N ALA A 514 29.51 -26.12 11.36
CA ALA A 514 29.39 -27.25 12.26
C ALA A 514 29.41 -26.83 13.73
N ILE A 515 28.68 -27.56 14.57
CA ILE A 515 28.81 -27.51 16.03
C ILE A 515 29.67 -28.69 16.46
N TYR A 516 30.73 -28.40 17.22
CA TYR A 516 31.66 -29.41 17.72
C TYR A 516 31.67 -29.36 19.24
N LEU A 517 31.43 -30.49 19.90
CA LEU A 517 31.50 -30.65 21.34
C LEU A 517 32.44 -31.80 21.70
N ASP A 518 33.27 -31.61 22.72
CA ASP A 518 34.16 -32.67 23.20
C ASP A 518 34.20 -32.83 24.72
N ASN A 519 34.75 -33.97 25.12
CA ASN A 519 35.11 -34.29 26.49
C ASN A 519 36.43 -35.08 26.50
N ARG A 520 37.43 -34.63 27.26
CA ARG A 520 38.77 -35.25 27.38
C ARG A 520 38.89 -36.17 28.59
N GLU A 521 37.95 -36.13 29.51
CA GLU A 521 38.01 -36.92 30.75
C GLU A 521 37.08 -38.13 30.71
N ARG A 522 35.86 -37.94 30.18
CA ARG A 522 34.80 -38.95 30.19
C ARG A 522 34.70 -39.67 28.85
N ARG A 523 34.79 -41.01 28.92
CA ARG A 523 34.32 -41.90 27.85
C ARG A 523 32.80 -41.87 27.79
N ALA A 524 32.24 -42.11 26.61
CA ALA A 524 30.80 -42.20 26.38
C ALA A 524 30.00 -40.96 26.82
N ALA A 525 30.64 -39.78 26.89
CA ALA A 525 29.95 -38.53 27.17
C ALA A 525 28.91 -38.22 26.08
N PHE A 526 29.20 -38.61 24.83
CA PHE A 526 28.26 -38.52 23.72
C PHE A 526 27.98 -39.91 23.16
N GLN A 527 26.70 -40.29 23.14
CA GLN A 527 26.21 -41.52 22.51
C GLN A 527 25.53 -41.21 21.18
N PRO A 528 25.45 -42.18 20.25
CA PRO A 528 24.74 -42.01 18.98
C PRO A 528 23.29 -41.52 19.13
N ALA A 529 22.58 -41.98 20.17
CA ALA A 529 21.23 -41.53 20.47
C ALA A 529 21.17 -40.02 20.78
N LEU A 530 22.06 -39.54 21.66
CA LEU A 530 22.14 -38.11 22.02
C LEU A 530 22.45 -37.24 20.80
N ALA A 531 23.34 -37.70 19.92
CA ALA A 531 23.64 -36.98 18.69
C ALA A 531 22.46 -36.94 17.72
N ALA A 532 21.69 -38.03 17.63
CA ALA A 532 20.46 -38.06 16.84
C ALA A 532 19.42 -37.05 17.36
N ALA A 533 19.30 -36.87 18.68
CA ALA A 533 18.42 -35.86 19.26
C ALA A 533 18.94 -34.42 19.11
N LEU A 534 20.25 -34.21 19.08
CA LEU A 534 20.85 -32.89 18.85
C LEU A 534 20.85 -32.49 17.36
N ASN A 535 20.77 -33.44 16.43
CA ASN A 535 20.84 -33.14 15.00
C ASN A 535 19.71 -32.21 14.49
N PRO A 536 18.41 -32.43 14.83
CA PRO A 536 17.35 -31.49 14.47
C PRO A 536 17.61 -30.06 14.96
N PHE A 537 18.24 -29.93 16.12
CA PHE A 537 18.61 -28.63 16.68
C PHE A 537 19.75 -27.97 15.89
N ALA A 538 20.76 -28.74 15.47
CA ALA A 538 21.83 -28.25 14.60
C ALA A 538 21.31 -27.85 13.20
N GLU A 539 20.31 -28.55 12.67
CA GLU A 539 19.62 -28.18 11.42
C GLU A 539 18.83 -26.88 11.57
N TRP A 540 18.06 -26.72 12.65
CA TRP A 540 17.39 -25.46 12.96
C TRP A 540 18.39 -24.29 13.05
N MET A 541 19.52 -24.51 13.72
CA MET A 541 20.60 -23.52 13.79
C MET A 541 21.16 -23.14 12.42
N GLY A 542 21.33 -24.12 11.53
CA GLY A 542 21.71 -23.85 10.15
C GLY A 542 20.70 -22.96 9.43
N GLN A 543 19.39 -23.20 9.59
CA GLN A 543 18.35 -22.35 9.00
C GLN A 543 18.38 -20.91 9.55
N VAL A 544 18.55 -20.74 10.87
CA VAL A 544 18.64 -19.42 11.51
C VAL A 544 19.84 -18.63 10.97
N LEU A 545 21.00 -19.28 10.85
CA LEU A 545 22.21 -18.67 10.28
C LEU A 545 22.03 -18.27 8.81
N ALA A 546 21.36 -19.11 8.01
CA ALA A 546 21.06 -18.82 6.60
C ALA A 546 20.17 -17.58 6.45
N ASN A 547 19.12 -17.50 7.29
CA ASN A 547 18.18 -16.39 7.28
C ASN A 547 18.85 -15.07 7.68
N ALA A 548 19.72 -15.11 8.69
CA ALA A 548 20.50 -13.95 9.09
C ALA A 548 21.43 -13.48 7.94
N ARG A 549 22.15 -14.40 7.29
CA ARG A 549 23.02 -14.08 6.15
C ARG A 549 22.25 -13.44 4.99
N ARG A 550 21.12 -14.02 4.58
CA ARG A 550 20.26 -13.49 3.50
C ARG A 550 19.69 -12.11 3.85
N PHE A 551 19.33 -11.88 5.11
CA PHE A 551 18.83 -10.58 5.56
C PHE A 551 19.88 -9.47 5.37
N PHE A 552 21.14 -9.75 5.73
CA PHE A 552 22.23 -8.79 5.53
C PHE A 552 22.54 -8.53 4.04
N GLU A 553 22.49 -9.56 3.20
CA GLU A 553 22.64 -9.42 1.74
C GLU A 553 21.55 -8.51 1.15
N VAL A 554 20.27 -8.77 1.48
CA VAL A 554 19.13 -7.98 1.03
C VAL A 554 19.20 -6.52 1.51
N GLN A 555 19.62 -6.27 2.76
CA GLN A 555 19.82 -4.90 3.23
C GLN A 555 20.90 -4.15 2.46
N SER A 556 22.01 -4.83 2.13
CA SER A 556 23.11 -4.24 1.38
C SER A 556 22.70 -3.89 -0.06
N ASP A 557 21.93 -4.76 -0.71
CA ASP A 557 21.39 -4.54 -2.06
C ASP A 557 20.34 -3.44 -2.09
N LEU A 558 19.48 -3.36 -1.08
CA LEU A 558 18.49 -2.29 -0.95
C LEU A 558 19.17 -0.93 -0.79
N SER A 559 20.20 -0.85 0.06
CA SER A 559 21.00 0.37 0.26
C SER A 559 21.69 0.80 -1.04
N ARG A 560 22.25 -0.16 -1.79
CA ARG A 560 22.91 0.11 -3.08
C ARG A 560 21.91 0.56 -4.14
N THR A 561 20.74 -0.05 -4.21
CA THR A 561 19.68 0.28 -5.17
C THR A 561 19.07 1.65 -4.86
N ARG A 562 18.86 1.95 -3.58
CA ARG A 562 18.36 3.25 -3.13
C ARG A 562 19.30 4.39 -3.50
N LYS A 563 20.62 4.20 -3.29
CA LYS A 563 21.63 5.18 -3.73
C LYS A 563 21.62 5.41 -5.24
N LYS A 564 21.40 4.36 -6.04
CA LYS A 564 21.28 4.48 -7.51
C LYS A 564 20.01 5.21 -7.93
N LEU A 565 18.89 4.94 -7.26
CA LEU A 565 17.61 5.59 -7.53
C LEU A 565 17.66 7.08 -7.17
N GLU A 566 18.22 7.43 -6.01
CA GLU A 566 18.40 8.83 -5.59
C GLU A 566 19.32 9.61 -6.56
N ALA A 567 20.37 8.96 -7.09
CA ALA A 567 21.22 9.55 -8.11
C ALA A 567 20.46 9.80 -9.43
N ALA A 568 19.73 8.80 -9.94
CA ALA A 568 18.94 8.93 -11.17
C ALA A 568 17.79 9.95 -11.05
N GLU A 569 17.13 10.03 -9.90
CA GLU A 569 16.07 11.01 -9.64
C GLU A 569 16.63 12.45 -9.56
N SER A 570 17.87 12.62 -9.11
CA SER A 570 18.52 13.94 -9.05
C SER A 570 18.87 14.49 -10.43
N GLU A 571 19.22 13.62 -11.39
CA GLU A 571 19.52 13.99 -12.79
C GLU A 571 18.26 14.38 -13.60
N LEU A 572 17.08 13.91 -13.18
CA LEU A 572 15.82 14.13 -13.88
C LEU A 572 15.05 15.40 -13.43
N LYS A 573 15.56 16.15 -12.45
CA LYS A 573 14.90 17.39 -11.99
C LYS A 573 15.25 18.57 -12.89
N ILE A 574 14.26 19.04 -13.64
CA ILE A 574 14.31 20.34 -14.32
C ILE A 574 14.32 21.44 -13.24
N LYS A 575 15.33 22.30 -13.27
CA LYS A 575 15.61 23.34 -12.27
C LYS A 575 14.65 24.52 -12.38
N TYR A 576 14.23 24.90 -13.58
CA TYR A 576 13.31 26.02 -13.83
C TYR A 576 11.97 25.58 -14.47
N ASP A 577 10.87 26.21 -14.07
CA ASP A 577 9.54 25.91 -14.61
C ASP A 577 9.25 26.73 -15.88
N TYR A 578 9.41 26.12 -17.06
CA TYR A 578 9.19 26.74 -18.37
C TYR A 578 7.70 26.81 -18.76
N LYS A 579 6.83 27.37 -17.90
CA LYS A 579 5.36 27.41 -18.04
C LYS A 579 4.80 27.87 -19.40
N ASN A 580 5.58 28.64 -20.16
CA ASN A 580 5.17 29.22 -21.45
C ASN A 580 5.66 28.42 -22.68
N ILE A 581 6.34 27.30 -22.47
CA ILE A 581 6.82 26.37 -23.50
C ILE A 581 6.16 25.02 -23.28
N VAL A 582 5.31 24.58 -24.21
CA VAL A 582 4.69 23.26 -24.16
C VAL A 582 5.66 22.25 -24.77
N GLY A 583 6.29 21.43 -23.93
CA GLY A 583 7.22 20.39 -24.38
C GLY A 583 7.13 19.14 -23.50
N ARG A 584 6.34 18.14 -23.92
CA ARG A 584 6.20 16.85 -23.19
C ARG A 584 7.01 15.71 -23.81
N HIS A 585 7.65 15.95 -24.95
CA HIS A 585 8.43 14.96 -25.67
C HIS A 585 9.85 14.84 -25.08
N PRO A 586 10.48 13.65 -25.04
CA PRO A 586 11.83 13.47 -24.48
C PRO A 586 12.88 14.46 -25.01
N LYS A 587 12.93 14.70 -26.32
CA LYS A 587 13.81 15.71 -26.93
C LYS A 587 13.59 17.15 -26.45
N MET A 588 12.38 17.50 -26.03
CA MET A 588 12.11 18.81 -25.43
C MET A 588 12.60 18.89 -23.99
N LEU A 589 12.59 17.77 -23.25
CA LEU A 589 13.16 17.70 -21.91
C LEU A 589 14.69 17.88 -21.96
N GLU A 590 15.36 17.30 -22.96
CA GLU A 590 16.78 17.55 -23.22
C GLU A 590 17.07 19.04 -23.47
N ILE A 591 16.21 19.71 -24.24
CA ILE A 591 16.32 21.17 -24.46
C ILE A 591 16.13 21.92 -23.14
N PHE A 592 15.17 21.55 -22.29
CA PHE A 592 14.99 22.19 -20.97
C PHE A 592 16.21 21.99 -20.06
N GLN A 593 16.89 20.85 -20.11
CA GLN A 593 18.14 20.63 -19.37
C GLN A 593 19.29 21.52 -19.88
N VAL A 594 19.40 21.73 -21.19
CA VAL A 594 20.37 22.68 -21.75
C VAL A 594 20.04 24.10 -21.31
N LEU A 595 18.76 24.48 -21.33
CA LEU A 595 18.32 25.79 -20.87
C LEU A 595 18.61 26.01 -19.39
N ASP A 596 18.43 25.01 -18.53
CA ASP A 596 18.74 25.13 -17.10
C ASP A 596 20.22 25.48 -16.87
N ARG A 597 21.13 24.90 -17.66
CA ARG A 597 22.57 25.20 -17.57
C ARG A 597 22.93 26.59 -18.10
N VAL A 598 22.25 27.03 -19.14
CA VAL A 598 22.56 28.31 -19.82
C VAL A 598 21.88 29.50 -19.13
N THR A 599 20.74 29.27 -18.46
CA THR A 599 19.95 30.32 -17.79
C THR A 599 20.71 30.96 -16.62
N ASP A 600 21.60 30.22 -15.96
CA ASP A 600 22.37 30.69 -14.81
C ASP A 600 23.62 31.50 -15.18
N VAL A 601 24.02 31.53 -16.46
CA VAL A 601 25.30 32.10 -16.91
C VAL A 601 25.09 33.26 -17.87
N GLU A 602 25.90 34.31 -17.73
CA GLU A 602 25.80 35.53 -18.53
C GLU A 602 26.58 35.47 -19.85
N VAL A 603 26.41 34.41 -20.64
CA VAL A 603 27.11 34.21 -21.92
C VAL A 603 26.24 34.56 -23.14
N PRO A 604 26.82 34.93 -24.30
CA PRO A 604 26.07 35.01 -25.56
C PRO A 604 25.55 33.63 -25.98
N VAL A 605 24.29 33.55 -26.40
CA VAL A 605 23.62 32.29 -26.77
C VAL A 605 23.06 32.41 -28.19
N LEU A 606 23.47 31.52 -29.08
CA LEU A 606 22.93 31.40 -30.44
C LEU A 606 21.86 30.30 -30.48
N ILE A 607 20.64 30.64 -30.89
CA ILE A 607 19.52 29.69 -31.00
C ILE A 607 19.22 29.46 -32.49
N LEU A 608 19.44 28.23 -32.95
CA LEU A 608 19.23 27.82 -34.34
C LEU A 608 17.92 27.03 -34.51
N GLY A 609 17.37 27.06 -35.72
CA GLY A 609 16.18 26.29 -36.09
C GLY A 609 15.41 26.94 -37.25
N GLU A 610 14.48 26.19 -37.83
CA GLU A 610 13.62 26.67 -38.94
C GLU A 610 12.70 27.82 -38.51
N SER A 611 12.17 28.57 -39.48
CA SER A 611 11.24 29.66 -39.16
C SER A 611 9.96 29.12 -38.48
N GLY A 612 9.45 29.82 -37.47
CA GLY A 612 8.23 29.43 -36.76
C GLY A 612 8.36 28.40 -35.62
N VAL A 613 9.53 27.78 -35.39
CA VAL A 613 9.71 26.71 -34.36
C VAL A 613 9.77 27.20 -32.91
N GLY A 614 9.50 28.49 -32.66
CA GLY A 614 9.45 29.04 -31.30
C GLY A 614 10.80 29.48 -30.71
N LYS A 615 11.82 29.74 -31.53
CA LYS A 615 13.15 30.26 -31.09
C LYS A 615 13.06 31.46 -30.15
N GLU A 616 12.13 32.37 -30.40
CA GLU A 616 11.91 33.56 -29.56
C GLU A 616 11.39 33.21 -28.16
N ARG A 617 10.58 32.15 -28.03
CA ARG A 617 10.11 31.67 -26.72
C ARG A 617 11.24 31.11 -25.88
N ILE A 618 12.19 30.44 -26.52
CA ILE A 618 13.41 29.93 -25.87
C ILE A 618 14.28 31.10 -25.39
N ALA A 619 14.50 32.12 -26.22
CA ALA A 619 15.24 33.31 -25.84
C ALA A 619 14.59 34.03 -24.64
N LYS A 620 13.26 34.19 -24.65
CA LYS A 620 12.50 34.78 -23.54
C LYS A 620 12.59 33.94 -22.27
N ALA A 621 12.57 32.61 -22.38
CA ALA A 621 12.73 31.73 -21.23
C ALA A 621 14.09 31.91 -20.53
N ILE A 622 15.17 32.02 -21.31
CA ILE A 622 16.51 32.30 -20.76
C ILE A 622 16.53 33.67 -20.05
N HIS A 623 15.93 34.69 -20.66
CA HIS A 623 15.87 36.03 -20.07
C HIS A 623 15.09 36.10 -18.76
N PHE A 624 13.86 35.56 -18.74
CA PHE A 624 12.94 35.70 -17.59
C PHE A 624 13.24 34.76 -16.43
N ASN A 625 13.94 33.65 -16.66
CA ASN A 625 14.34 32.73 -15.61
C ASN A 625 15.78 32.98 -15.10
N GLY A 626 16.59 33.74 -15.84
CA GLY A 626 17.98 34.03 -15.51
C GLY A 626 18.19 35.32 -14.72
N PRO A 627 19.45 35.67 -14.39
CA PRO A 627 19.79 36.87 -13.61
C PRO A 627 19.39 38.20 -14.28
N ARG A 628 19.00 38.17 -15.56
CA ARG A 628 18.59 39.32 -16.37
C ARG A 628 17.09 39.59 -16.34
N ALA A 629 16.29 38.80 -15.62
CA ALA A 629 14.83 38.89 -15.59
C ALA A 629 14.29 40.28 -15.22
N GLY A 630 15.02 41.03 -14.38
CA GLY A 630 14.67 42.39 -13.98
C GLY A 630 15.01 43.49 -14.99
N ARG A 631 15.67 43.16 -16.11
CA ARG A 631 16.05 44.11 -17.16
C ARG A 631 15.09 44.02 -18.35
N ALA A 632 15.02 45.09 -19.14
CA ALA A 632 14.21 45.10 -20.36
C ALA A 632 14.73 44.08 -21.38
N SER A 633 13.81 43.28 -21.94
CA SER A 633 14.10 42.39 -23.07
C SER A 633 13.87 43.16 -24.37
N VAL A 634 14.93 43.41 -25.13
CA VAL A 634 14.87 44.13 -26.42
C VAL A 634 15.03 43.11 -27.53
N SER A 635 14.03 43.05 -28.42
CA SER A 635 14.09 42.22 -29.64
C SER A 635 14.38 43.13 -30.82
N LEU A 636 15.50 42.87 -31.51
CA LEU A 636 15.89 43.59 -32.72
C LEU A 636 15.74 42.64 -33.91
N ASN A 637 14.94 43.04 -34.90
CA ASN A 637 14.89 42.31 -36.15
C ASN A 637 16.05 42.76 -37.06
N CYS A 638 17.07 41.92 -37.19
CA CYS A 638 18.26 42.23 -37.98
C CYS A 638 17.96 42.48 -39.48
N GLN A 639 16.83 41.97 -40.01
CA GLN A 639 16.45 42.24 -41.41
C GLN A 639 15.98 43.68 -41.64
N SER A 640 15.57 44.39 -40.58
CA SER A 640 15.11 45.77 -40.63
C SER A 640 16.19 46.81 -40.30
N VAL A 641 17.43 46.37 -40.09
CA VAL A 641 18.54 47.26 -39.76
C VAL A 641 19.28 47.65 -41.05
N PRO A 642 19.44 48.95 -41.36
CA PRO A 642 20.25 49.41 -42.48
C PRO A 642 21.71 48.99 -42.34
N GLU A 643 22.38 48.68 -43.44
CA GLU A 643 23.74 48.12 -43.51
C GLU A 643 24.84 48.99 -42.85
N GLY A 644 24.53 50.22 -42.43
CA GLY A 644 25.47 51.15 -41.78
C GLY A 644 25.20 51.47 -40.31
N LEU A 645 24.32 50.74 -39.61
CA LEU A 645 23.87 51.09 -38.25
C LEU A 645 24.62 50.38 -37.09
N PHE A 646 25.67 49.60 -37.38
CA PHE A 646 26.50 48.95 -36.36
C PHE A 646 28.00 49.08 -36.66
#